data_AF-A0A2M7G9X6-F1
#
_entry.id   AF-A0A2M7G9X6-F1
#
_cell.length_a   1.000
_cell.length_b   1.000
_cell.length_c   1.000
_cell.angle_alpha   90.00
_cell.angle_beta   90.00
_cell.angle_gamma   90.00
#
_symmetry.space_group_name_H-M   'P 1'
#
loop_
_entity.id
_entity.type
_entity.pdbx_description
1 polymer ?
#
loop_
_entity_poly.entity_id
_entity_poly.type
_entity_poly.pdbx_seq_one_letter_code
_entity_poly.pdbx_strand_id
1 'polypeptide(L)'
;MRQFDGLKGQDLVQLLNTLAGEGTLKTPGVIHKLQATHPLGAQNTLYISEDVFIHASSTEFKFSLSSALGKRGLIDKAQLQEMKDFRKAQQPTPSLAGLLLKHELVSPSNLLRVINHLNEVLAYEIMMWPNADFKLFPLEERPDDFSTFFAGELKPEGLLNVQDFALDADKNMPVLLLMREKLANPNMILRRTREVADNELSEHQALVHMLVNNRNSLRDILLLSDLDYFETYTALFQLLSWEMVGVGSLETPRYLKKEPAPTVRPSVSPRPAPSLARAAAPPAAKAEPESTGEERLFLRRARGADLFQVLSSLLKGGKRSGKLVVESQKSSVRSELMLHEGNLVHASSTMYSHRFGDLLVKKGTISSEQLNAALETQKESAGKHLGEILVEQKLIPADTIPKIIYHQIECVLYELLSWPDAKYYFEESARPLQQQFVVFADYEIVDGRLIHREGSDEPSGRDVLGDADKNLAILLMIKEKMPQPKALVSRTAKDPDSALSSEQEQVMTLVNGQNSINDILVLSDLDYFATYTALFQVFSTGLIEIQELRDDTAGAQESVVARKPIASTRPESISEVVKPKPASPSPVSAPPAAPPSRPAVTASANASQPYEQLRKILGEDILRALTQFPAHQTPALRKALEALIEIAHSSR
;
A
#
# COMPACT_ATOMS: atom_id res chain seq x y z
N MET A 1 26.96 2.77 -28.23
CA MET A 1 25.49 2.63 -28.11
C MET A 1 25.19 1.23 -27.59
N ARG A 2 24.28 1.07 -26.64
CA ARG A 2 23.63 -0.20 -26.32
C ARG A 2 22.13 -0.11 -26.68
N GLN A 3 21.53 -1.19 -27.17
CA GLN A 3 20.13 -1.23 -27.59
C GLN A 3 19.46 -2.46 -26.96
N PHE A 4 18.24 -2.27 -26.48
CA PHE A 4 17.42 -3.28 -25.82
C PHE A 4 16.00 -3.17 -26.39
N ASP A 5 15.64 -4.10 -27.27
CA ASP A 5 14.38 -4.06 -28.03
C ASP A 5 13.36 -5.06 -27.45
N GLY A 6 12.07 -4.73 -27.57
CA GLY A 6 10.98 -5.64 -27.17
C GLY A 6 10.80 -5.81 -25.65
N LEU A 7 11.34 -4.90 -24.85
CA LEU A 7 11.12 -4.85 -23.41
C LEU A 7 9.74 -4.23 -23.07
N LYS A 8 9.27 -4.45 -21.85
CA LYS A 8 8.16 -3.70 -21.24
C LYS A 8 8.70 -2.37 -20.69
N GLY A 9 7.82 -1.40 -20.48
CA GLY A 9 8.18 -0.17 -19.75
C GLY A 9 8.74 -0.46 -18.35
N GLN A 10 8.13 -1.43 -17.66
CA GLN A 10 8.49 -1.90 -16.31
C GLN A 10 9.95 -2.36 -16.20
N ASP A 11 10.50 -2.93 -17.28
CA ASP A 11 11.87 -3.46 -17.32
C ASP A 11 12.93 -2.34 -17.22
N LEU A 12 12.52 -1.06 -17.26
CA LEU A 12 13.38 0.09 -16.95
C LEU A 12 14.07 -0.07 -15.58
N VAL A 13 13.37 -0.57 -14.55
CA VAL A 13 13.95 -0.76 -13.21
C VAL A 13 15.11 -1.76 -13.26
N GLN A 14 14.89 -2.92 -13.86
CA GLN A 14 15.92 -3.95 -14.03
C GLN A 14 17.09 -3.46 -14.90
N LEU A 15 16.79 -2.69 -15.95
CA LEU A 15 17.79 -2.07 -16.82
C LEU A 15 18.66 -1.06 -16.05
N LEU A 16 18.06 -0.16 -15.26
CA LEU A 16 18.79 0.81 -14.43
C LEU A 16 19.68 0.11 -13.40
N ASN A 17 19.14 -0.88 -12.67
CA ASN A 17 19.90 -1.67 -11.70
C ASN A 17 21.09 -2.40 -12.36
N THR A 18 20.90 -2.96 -13.56
CA THR A 18 21.98 -3.60 -14.32
C THR A 18 23.07 -2.59 -14.71
N LEU A 19 22.68 -1.44 -15.27
CA LEU A 19 23.62 -0.40 -15.70
C LEU A 19 24.36 0.29 -14.54
N ALA A 20 23.72 0.42 -13.38
CA ALA A 20 24.33 0.93 -12.15
C ALA A 20 25.27 -0.10 -11.51
N GLY A 21 24.88 -1.38 -11.47
CA GLY A 21 25.69 -2.49 -10.94
C GLY A 21 26.94 -2.79 -11.79
N GLU A 22 26.87 -2.64 -13.11
CA GLU A 22 28.04 -2.65 -13.99
C GLU A 22 28.98 -1.45 -13.79
N GLY A 23 28.55 -0.41 -13.08
CA GLY A 23 29.26 0.87 -12.98
C GLY A 23 29.20 1.72 -14.25
N THR A 24 28.46 1.32 -15.28
CA THR A 24 28.35 2.07 -16.56
C THR A 24 27.92 3.52 -16.31
N LEU A 25 26.91 3.73 -15.46
CA LEU A 25 26.35 5.06 -15.14
C LEU A 25 27.24 5.91 -14.21
N LYS A 26 28.31 5.32 -13.65
CA LYS A 26 29.25 5.97 -12.71
C LYS A 26 30.50 6.55 -13.38
N THR A 27 30.53 6.57 -14.71
CA THR A 27 31.67 7.08 -15.49
C THR A 27 31.82 8.61 -15.28
N PRO A 28 32.88 9.10 -14.62
CA PRO A 28 32.97 10.51 -14.25
C PRO A 28 32.99 11.44 -15.47
N GLY A 29 32.19 12.51 -15.41
CA GLY A 29 32.08 13.50 -16.49
C GLY A 29 31.41 13.03 -17.80
N VAL A 30 30.93 11.79 -17.89
CA VAL A 30 30.19 11.27 -19.05
C VAL A 30 28.68 11.32 -18.80
N ILE A 31 27.94 11.92 -19.74
CA ILE A 31 26.48 11.92 -19.68
C ILE A 31 25.94 10.74 -20.48
N HIS A 32 25.12 9.93 -19.84
CA HIS A 32 24.40 8.82 -20.46
C HIS A 32 22.98 9.25 -20.84
N LYS A 33 22.68 9.23 -22.14
CA LYS A 33 21.34 9.43 -22.68
C LYS A 33 20.65 8.07 -22.79
N LEU A 34 19.67 7.81 -21.93
CA LEU A 34 18.78 6.66 -21.99
C LEU A 34 17.47 7.07 -22.67
N GLN A 35 17.29 6.65 -23.92
CA GLN A 35 16.12 6.95 -24.73
C GLN A 35 15.17 5.75 -24.76
N ALA A 36 13.95 5.92 -24.25
CA ALA A 36 12.86 4.96 -24.34
C ALA A 36 11.91 5.36 -25.48
N THR A 37 11.55 4.41 -26.34
CA THR A 37 10.65 4.61 -27.49
C THR A 37 9.44 3.71 -27.37
N HIS A 38 8.24 4.29 -27.36
CA HIS A 38 6.98 3.56 -27.42
C HIS A 38 6.69 3.13 -28.87
N PRO A 39 6.07 1.95 -29.12
CA PRO A 39 5.75 1.49 -30.48
C PRO A 39 4.85 2.44 -31.31
N LEU A 40 4.12 3.36 -30.67
CA LEU A 40 3.32 4.39 -31.36
C LEU A 40 4.12 5.67 -31.71
N GLY A 41 5.43 5.70 -31.47
CA GLY A 41 6.33 6.80 -31.84
C GLY A 41 6.60 7.83 -30.72
N ALA A 42 6.00 7.68 -29.55
CA ALA A 42 6.36 8.50 -28.38
C ALA A 42 7.81 8.22 -27.96
N GLN A 43 8.57 9.26 -27.61
CA GLN A 43 9.94 9.11 -27.14
C GLN A 43 10.15 9.94 -25.88
N ASN A 44 10.55 9.27 -24.79
CA ASN A 44 10.97 9.88 -23.55
C ASN A 44 12.47 9.61 -23.39
N THR A 45 13.23 10.61 -22.96
CA THR A 45 14.68 10.51 -22.78
C THR A 45 15.04 10.93 -21.38
N LEU A 46 15.69 10.04 -20.63
CA LEU A 46 16.32 10.31 -19.36
C LEU A 46 17.81 10.53 -19.60
N TYR A 47 18.38 11.53 -18.93
CA TYR A 47 19.80 11.80 -18.91
C TYR A 47 20.33 11.50 -17.51
N ILE A 48 21.43 10.75 -17.44
CA ILE A 48 22.05 10.27 -16.21
C ILE A 48 23.53 10.62 -16.25
N SER A 49 24.10 11.04 -15.12
CA SER A 49 25.55 11.21 -14.93
C SER A 49 25.87 10.84 -13.49
N GLU A 50 26.95 10.11 -13.25
CA GLU A 50 27.45 9.79 -11.90
C GLU A 50 26.34 9.19 -10.98
N ASP A 51 25.53 8.28 -11.54
CA ASP A 51 24.41 7.59 -10.88
C ASP A 51 23.24 8.48 -10.39
N VAL A 52 23.14 9.73 -10.87
CA VAL A 52 21.97 10.61 -10.61
C VAL A 52 21.25 11.01 -11.91
N PHE A 53 19.93 11.20 -11.82
CA PHE A 53 19.13 11.76 -12.90
C PHE A 53 19.32 13.27 -12.99
N ILE A 54 19.75 13.75 -14.17
CA ILE A 54 20.15 15.15 -14.35
C ILE A 54 19.18 15.95 -15.23
N HIS A 55 18.46 15.28 -16.12
CA HIS A 55 17.44 15.90 -16.97
C HIS A 55 16.53 14.82 -17.59
N ALA A 56 15.28 15.20 -17.90
CA ALA A 56 14.37 14.36 -18.66
C ALA A 56 13.60 15.19 -19.68
N SER A 57 13.33 14.60 -20.85
CA SER A 57 12.61 15.23 -21.95
C SER A 57 11.66 14.26 -22.66
N SER A 58 10.63 14.79 -23.32
CA SER A 58 9.62 14.01 -24.05
C SER A 58 9.31 14.65 -25.40
N THR A 59 9.05 13.84 -26.43
CA THR A 59 8.68 14.33 -27.78
C THR A 59 7.19 14.59 -27.94
N GLU A 60 6.32 13.91 -27.18
CA GLU A 60 4.86 14.08 -27.30
C GLU A 60 4.34 15.33 -26.58
N PHE A 61 5.05 15.79 -25.55
CA PHE A 61 4.54 16.79 -24.61
C PHE A 61 5.50 17.97 -24.45
N LYS A 62 4.95 19.17 -24.22
CA LYS A 62 5.74 20.37 -23.82
C LYS A 62 6.22 20.29 -22.37
N PHE A 63 6.62 19.09 -21.94
CA PHE A 63 7.12 18.79 -20.61
C PHE A 63 8.56 19.30 -20.53
N SER A 64 8.72 20.49 -19.98
CA SER A 64 9.99 21.20 -19.90
C SER A 64 10.09 21.93 -18.57
N LEU A 65 11.31 22.11 -18.08
CA LEU A 65 11.63 22.91 -16.90
C LEU A 65 10.92 24.28 -16.94
N SER A 66 10.94 24.94 -18.10
CA SER A 66 10.27 26.23 -18.30
C SER A 66 8.75 26.16 -18.10
N SER A 67 8.08 25.08 -18.50
CA SER A 67 6.65 24.91 -18.27
C SER A 67 6.34 24.51 -16.83
N ALA A 68 7.22 23.78 -16.16
CA ALA A 68 7.02 23.35 -14.78
C ALA A 68 7.13 24.54 -13.81
N LEU A 69 8.21 25.31 -13.90
CA LEU A 69 8.43 26.51 -13.09
C LEU A 69 7.30 27.53 -13.23
N GLY A 70 6.88 27.81 -14.48
CA GLY A 70 5.78 28.74 -14.75
C GLY A 70 4.39 28.22 -14.36
N LYS A 71 4.19 26.90 -14.25
CA LYS A 71 2.94 26.30 -13.73
C LYS A 71 2.90 26.34 -12.20
N ARG A 72 4.02 26.09 -11.53
CA ARG A 72 4.17 26.21 -10.06
C ARG A 72 4.22 27.66 -9.57
N GLY A 73 4.15 28.66 -10.46
CA GLY A 73 4.23 30.08 -10.09
C GLY A 73 5.61 30.52 -9.56
N LEU A 74 6.66 29.73 -9.80
CA LEU A 74 8.02 30.01 -9.34
C LEU A 74 8.73 31.07 -10.21
N ILE A 75 8.20 31.38 -11.39
CA ILE A 75 8.68 32.44 -12.28
C ILE A 75 7.54 32.96 -13.16
N ASP A 76 7.51 34.27 -13.37
CA ASP A 76 6.54 34.89 -14.28
C ASP A 76 6.82 34.55 -15.75
N LYS A 77 5.76 34.47 -16.56
CA LYS A 77 5.88 34.24 -18.01
C LYS A 77 6.73 35.29 -18.72
N ALA A 78 6.73 36.53 -18.23
CA ALA A 78 7.54 37.62 -18.77
C ALA A 78 9.04 37.40 -18.49
N GLN A 79 9.42 37.20 -17.22
CA GLN A 79 10.79 36.89 -16.81
C GLN A 79 11.32 35.63 -17.50
N LEU A 80 10.50 34.59 -17.60
CA LEU A 80 10.84 33.34 -18.27
C LEU A 80 11.08 33.52 -19.79
N GLN A 81 10.36 34.45 -20.42
CA GLN A 81 10.55 34.78 -21.83
C GLN A 81 11.81 35.63 -22.03
N GLU A 82 12.03 36.62 -21.16
CA GLU A 82 13.25 37.43 -21.13
C GLU A 82 14.51 36.56 -20.99
N MET A 83 14.52 35.62 -20.03
CA MET A 83 15.63 34.67 -19.87
C MET A 83 15.82 33.76 -21.10
N LYS A 84 14.74 33.37 -21.79
CA LYS A 84 14.84 32.59 -23.04
C LYS A 84 15.41 33.40 -24.19
N ASP A 85 15.15 34.70 -24.26
CA ASP A 85 15.64 35.56 -25.33
C ASP A 85 17.08 36.03 -25.03
N PHE A 86 17.41 36.29 -23.77
CA PHE A 86 18.79 36.48 -23.29
C PHE A 86 19.67 35.25 -23.57
N ARG A 87 19.14 34.05 -23.30
CA ARG A 87 19.79 32.77 -23.62
C ARG A 87 20.14 32.64 -25.10
N LYS A 88 19.23 32.99 -26.01
CA LYS A 88 19.48 32.96 -27.47
C LYS A 88 20.52 33.98 -27.93
N ALA A 89 20.68 35.08 -27.20
CA ALA A 89 21.61 36.15 -27.54
C ALA A 89 23.06 35.88 -27.09
N GLN A 90 23.31 34.82 -26.31
CA GLN A 90 24.64 34.47 -25.82
C GLN A 90 25.26 33.28 -26.55
N GLN A 91 26.56 33.36 -26.79
CA GLN A 91 27.40 32.24 -27.23
C GLN A 91 28.62 32.15 -26.30
N PRO A 92 28.91 30.98 -25.69
CA PRO A 92 28.12 29.74 -25.73
C PRO A 92 26.74 29.91 -25.06
N THR A 93 25.74 29.16 -25.53
CA THR A 93 24.37 29.22 -25.03
C THR A 93 24.31 28.72 -23.57
N PRO A 94 23.96 29.56 -22.57
CA PRO A 94 23.84 29.13 -21.18
C PRO A 94 22.57 28.29 -20.97
N SER A 95 22.49 27.53 -19.88
CA SER A 95 21.31 26.76 -19.50
C SER A 95 20.26 27.70 -18.93
N LEU A 96 18.99 27.30 -19.07
CA LEU A 96 17.91 28.03 -18.41
C LEU A 96 18.06 27.95 -16.88
N ALA A 97 18.48 26.80 -16.34
CA ALA A 97 18.67 26.61 -14.90
C ALA A 97 19.73 27.56 -14.31
N GLY A 98 20.93 27.62 -14.91
CA GLY A 98 22.00 28.49 -14.43
C GLY A 98 21.68 29.97 -14.59
N LEU A 99 21.02 30.37 -15.68
CA LEU A 99 20.49 31.74 -15.79
C LEU A 99 19.51 32.09 -14.67
N LEU A 100 18.59 31.18 -14.33
CA LEU A 100 17.60 31.41 -13.27
C LEU A 100 18.26 31.55 -11.89
N LEU A 101 19.30 30.77 -11.61
CA LEU A 101 20.08 30.87 -10.36
C LEU A 101 20.91 32.16 -10.33
N LYS A 102 21.65 32.45 -11.40
CA LYS A 102 22.53 33.63 -11.51
C LYS A 102 21.78 34.96 -11.43
N HIS A 103 20.52 34.98 -11.87
CA HIS A 103 19.63 36.14 -11.76
C HIS A 103 18.71 36.08 -10.51
N GLU A 104 18.94 35.13 -9.60
CA GLU A 104 18.17 34.94 -8.35
C GLU A 104 16.65 34.79 -8.54
N LEU A 105 16.22 34.36 -9.73
CA LEU A 105 14.79 34.26 -10.10
C LEU A 105 14.11 33.02 -9.48
N VAL A 106 14.87 31.98 -9.15
CA VAL A 106 14.39 30.75 -8.51
C VAL A 106 15.45 30.27 -7.51
N SER A 107 15.04 29.80 -6.32
CA SER A 107 15.99 29.25 -5.35
C SER A 107 16.57 27.89 -5.80
N PRO A 108 17.81 27.53 -5.39
CA PRO A 108 18.40 26.22 -5.70
C PRO A 108 17.52 25.03 -5.26
N SER A 109 16.90 25.11 -4.09
CA SER A 109 16.03 24.06 -3.55
C SER A 109 14.76 23.85 -4.39
N ASN A 110 14.07 24.93 -4.76
CA ASN A 110 12.88 24.84 -5.60
C ASN A 110 13.22 24.33 -7.01
N LEU A 111 14.38 24.73 -7.53
CA LEU A 111 14.86 24.27 -8.83
C LEU A 111 15.20 22.77 -8.82
N LEU A 112 15.92 22.29 -7.81
CA LEU A 112 16.19 20.87 -7.60
C LEU A 112 14.91 20.04 -7.47
N ARG A 113 13.94 20.49 -6.65
CA ARG A 113 12.64 19.81 -6.49
C ARG A 113 11.94 19.63 -7.82
N VAL A 114 11.87 20.69 -8.64
CA VAL A 114 11.24 20.63 -9.96
C VAL A 114 12.01 19.74 -10.94
N ILE A 115 13.33 19.71 -10.90
CA ILE A 115 14.15 18.81 -11.73
C ILE A 115 13.91 17.35 -11.35
N ASN A 116 13.98 17.00 -10.06
CA ASN A 116 13.72 15.64 -9.59
C ASN A 116 12.32 15.18 -10.00
N HIS A 117 11.31 16.02 -9.79
CA HIS A 117 9.92 15.71 -10.14
C HIS A 117 9.69 15.53 -11.65
N LEU A 118 10.41 16.28 -12.50
CA LEU A 118 10.38 16.08 -13.96
C LEU A 118 11.01 14.75 -14.39
N ASN A 119 12.10 14.34 -13.75
CA ASN A 119 12.75 13.05 -13.99
C ASN A 119 11.85 11.90 -13.54
N GLU A 120 11.35 11.98 -12.30
CA GLU A 120 10.49 10.97 -11.66
C GLU A 120 9.20 10.72 -12.45
N VAL A 121 8.45 11.77 -12.81
CA VAL A 121 7.22 11.65 -13.60
C VAL A 121 7.49 11.01 -14.96
N LEU A 122 8.57 11.39 -15.66
CA LEU A 122 8.88 10.79 -16.97
C LEU A 122 9.39 9.34 -16.86
N ALA A 123 10.09 8.99 -15.78
CA ALA A 123 10.53 7.62 -15.53
C ALA A 123 9.33 6.70 -15.23
N TYR A 124 8.42 7.10 -14.33
CA TYR A 124 7.18 6.35 -14.10
C TYR A 124 6.28 6.30 -15.33
N GLU A 125 6.20 7.36 -16.15
CA GLU A 125 5.47 7.30 -17.42
C GLU A 125 6.03 6.25 -18.39
N ILE A 126 7.37 6.12 -18.49
CA ILE A 126 7.99 5.04 -19.25
C ILE A 126 7.62 3.68 -18.65
N MET A 127 7.66 3.53 -17.32
CA MET A 127 7.31 2.27 -16.65
C MET A 127 5.86 1.84 -16.89
N MET A 128 4.96 2.79 -17.08
CA MET A 128 3.54 2.54 -17.40
C MET A 128 3.31 2.18 -18.88
N TRP A 129 4.33 2.21 -19.75
CA TRP A 129 4.20 1.75 -21.14
C TRP A 129 4.14 0.22 -21.22
N PRO A 130 3.22 -0.35 -22.02
CA PRO A 130 3.10 -1.80 -22.16
C PRO A 130 4.33 -2.42 -22.83
N ASN A 131 4.94 -1.71 -23.79
CA ASN A 131 6.18 -2.08 -24.47
C ASN A 131 7.02 -0.81 -24.69
N ALA A 132 8.34 -0.93 -24.63
CA ALA A 132 9.30 0.16 -24.82
C ALA A 132 10.64 -0.38 -25.37
N ASP A 133 11.18 0.27 -26.41
CA ASP A 133 12.53 -0.01 -26.90
C ASP A 133 13.52 1.00 -26.28
N PHE A 134 14.57 0.51 -25.64
CA PHE A 134 15.55 1.32 -24.91
C PHE A 134 16.89 1.43 -25.65
N LYS A 135 17.45 2.64 -25.71
CA LYS A 135 18.75 2.92 -26.34
C LYS A 135 19.61 3.79 -25.43
N LEU A 136 20.80 3.31 -25.10
CA LEU A 136 21.77 4.00 -24.26
C LEU A 136 22.92 4.55 -25.12
N PHE A 137 23.14 5.85 -25.04
CA PHE A 137 24.24 6.55 -25.71
C PHE A 137 25.12 7.26 -24.67
N PRO A 138 26.45 7.04 -24.64
CA PRO A 138 27.34 8.02 -24.03
C PRO A 138 27.34 9.29 -24.89
N LEU A 139 27.29 10.45 -24.26
CA LEU A 139 27.45 11.75 -24.88
C LEU A 139 28.82 12.31 -24.46
N GLU A 140 29.75 12.37 -25.42
CA GLU A 140 31.07 12.99 -25.24
C GLU A 140 30.95 14.53 -25.24
N GLU A 141 30.05 15.08 -26.05
CA GLU A 141 29.67 16.49 -26.04
C GLU A 141 28.35 16.70 -25.28
N ARG A 142 28.34 17.65 -24.35
CA ARG A 142 27.13 18.08 -23.65
C ARG A 142 26.19 18.74 -24.68
N PRO A 143 24.92 18.31 -24.82
CA PRO A 143 24.03 18.90 -25.82
C PRO A 143 23.89 20.43 -25.67
N ASP A 144 23.57 21.15 -26.74
CA ASP A 144 23.44 22.62 -26.69
C ASP A 144 22.36 23.11 -25.71
N ASP A 145 21.34 22.28 -25.45
CA ASP A 145 20.32 22.55 -24.44
C ASP A 145 20.78 22.33 -22.99
N PHE A 146 22.02 21.85 -22.81
CA PHE A 146 22.49 21.08 -21.65
C PHE A 146 23.79 21.62 -21.02
N SER A 147 24.42 22.63 -21.63
CA SER A 147 25.80 23.08 -21.36
C SER A 147 26.14 23.41 -19.89
N THR A 148 25.13 23.64 -19.04
CA THR A 148 25.27 24.31 -17.72
C THR A 148 24.27 23.81 -16.67
N PHE A 149 24.06 22.50 -16.51
CA PHE A 149 23.49 21.94 -15.27
C PHE A 149 24.57 21.56 -14.24
N PHE A 150 25.76 21.15 -14.70
CA PHE A 150 26.83 20.57 -13.85
C PHE A 150 28.12 21.38 -13.80
N ALA A 151 28.14 22.60 -14.35
CA ALA A 151 29.29 23.51 -14.27
C ALA A 151 29.25 24.37 -12.98
N GLY A 152 29.14 23.71 -11.82
CA GLY A 152 29.45 24.30 -10.51
C GLY A 152 28.34 25.03 -9.73
N GLU A 153 27.15 25.30 -10.30
CA GLU A 153 26.10 26.09 -9.61
C GLU A 153 25.08 25.25 -8.83
N LEU A 154 24.83 24.00 -9.22
CA LEU A 154 24.08 23.02 -8.44
C LEU A 154 25.00 21.87 -8.07
N LYS A 155 24.96 21.47 -6.79
CA LYS A 155 25.67 20.28 -6.33
C LYS A 155 24.91 19.00 -6.75
N PRO A 156 25.60 17.87 -6.95
CA PRO A 156 24.95 16.56 -7.09
C PRO A 156 24.15 16.17 -5.83
N GLU A 157 24.58 16.67 -4.67
CA GLU A 157 23.90 16.61 -3.37
C GLU A 157 22.45 17.14 -3.48
N GLY A 158 21.48 16.25 -3.67
CA GLY A 158 20.05 16.56 -3.75
C GLY A 158 19.35 16.25 -5.09
N LEU A 159 20.07 15.74 -6.09
CA LEU A 159 19.43 15.16 -7.29
C LEU A 159 18.97 13.73 -7.04
N LEU A 160 17.91 13.30 -7.75
CA LEU A 160 17.35 11.96 -7.64
C LEU A 160 18.39 10.90 -8.05
N ASN A 161 18.78 10.04 -7.10
CA ASN A 161 19.68 8.92 -7.36
C ASN A 161 18.98 7.81 -8.15
N VAL A 162 19.70 7.17 -9.06
CA VAL A 162 19.16 6.12 -9.93
C VAL A 162 18.81 4.84 -9.16
N GLN A 163 19.62 4.46 -8.16
CA GLN A 163 19.41 3.25 -7.35
C GLN A 163 18.27 3.45 -6.35
N ASP A 164 18.22 4.60 -5.67
CA ASP A 164 17.14 4.93 -4.74
C ASP A 164 15.79 4.95 -5.48
N PHE A 165 15.73 5.64 -6.64
CA PHE A 165 14.55 5.61 -7.51
C PHE A 165 14.19 4.18 -7.94
N ALA A 166 15.16 3.36 -8.36
CA ALA A 166 14.88 2.00 -8.82
C ALA A 166 14.34 1.11 -7.69
N LEU A 167 14.82 1.28 -6.46
CA LEU A 167 14.36 0.56 -5.27
C LEU A 167 12.91 0.95 -4.90
N ASP A 168 12.62 2.25 -4.84
CA ASP A 168 11.27 2.74 -4.54
C ASP A 168 10.29 2.38 -5.66
N ALA A 169 10.73 2.47 -6.92
CA ALA A 169 9.92 2.13 -8.08
C ALA A 169 9.60 0.63 -8.15
N ASP A 170 10.54 -0.27 -7.82
CA ASP A 170 10.29 -1.72 -7.75
C ASP A 170 9.21 -2.07 -6.72
N LYS A 171 9.34 -1.50 -5.52
CA LYS A 171 8.39 -1.64 -4.40
C LYS A 171 7.00 -1.12 -4.76
N ASN A 172 6.93 0.03 -5.42
CA ASN A 172 5.68 0.75 -5.68
C ASN A 172 4.99 0.34 -7.00
N MET A 173 5.71 -0.25 -7.96
CA MET A 173 5.18 -0.55 -9.30
C MET A 173 3.97 -1.52 -9.29
N PRO A 174 3.94 -2.62 -8.51
CA PRO A 174 2.77 -3.50 -8.46
C PRO A 174 1.49 -2.75 -8.12
N VAL A 175 1.57 -1.77 -7.20
CA VAL A 175 0.44 -0.94 -6.76
C VAL A 175 0.02 0.06 -7.84
N LEU A 176 0.98 0.77 -8.42
CA LEU A 176 0.74 1.77 -9.47
C LEU A 176 0.08 1.16 -10.71
N LEU A 177 0.48 -0.05 -11.12
CA LEU A 177 -0.09 -0.76 -12.26
C LEU A 177 -1.58 -1.09 -12.09
N LEU A 178 -2.04 -1.25 -10.84
CA LEU A 178 -3.41 -1.60 -10.52
C LEU A 178 -4.28 -0.34 -10.35
N MET A 179 -3.75 0.69 -9.67
CA MET A 179 -4.35 2.03 -9.62
C MET A 179 -4.53 2.65 -11.02
N ARG A 180 -3.71 2.21 -11.99
CA ARG A 180 -3.80 2.60 -13.41
C ARG A 180 -5.20 2.55 -13.97
N GLU A 181 -6.08 1.62 -13.57
CA GLU A 181 -7.39 1.50 -14.23
C GLU A 181 -8.24 2.78 -14.11
N LYS A 182 -8.25 3.43 -12.95
CA LYS A 182 -8.91 4.73 -12.76
C LYS A 182 -8.10 5.90 -13.33
N LEU A 183 -6.77 5.75 -13.36
CA LEU A 183 -5.80 6.82 -13.66
C LEU A 183 -5.06 6.58 -15.00
N ALA A 184 -5.70 5.89 -15.95
CA ALA A 184 -5.04 5.30 -17.12
C ALA A 184 -4.52 6.31 -18.16
N ASN A 185 -5.14 7.49 -18.23
CA ASN A 185 -4.79 8.55 -19.18
C ASN A 185 -4.15 9.73 -18.42
N PRO A 186 -2.84 9.99 -18.55
CA PRO A 186 -2.18 11.13 -17.89
C PRO A 186 -2.73 12.50 -18.34
N ASN A 187 -3.43 12.58 -19.48
CA ASN A 187 -4.10 13.79 -19.95
C ASN A 187 -5.59 13.90 -19.51
N MET A 188 -6.08 13.01 -18.63
CA MET A 188 -7.44 13.18 -18.10
C MET A 188 -7.50 14.44 -17.22
N ILE A 189 -8.45 15.32 -17.50
CA ILE A 189 -8.73 16.47 -16.63
C ILE A 189 -9.51 15.97 -15.42
N LEU A 190 -9.09 16.37 -14.22
CA LEU A 190 -9.79 16.00 -12.97
C LEU A 190 -10.60 17.20 -12.43
N ARG A 191 -11.79 16.91 -11.91
CA ARG A 191 -12.71 17.90 -11.33
C ARG A 191 -13.10 17.51 -9.90
N ARG A 192 -13.36 18.49 -9.04
CA ARG A 192 -13.97 18.27 -7.73
C ARG A 192 -15.46 17.95 -7.94
N THR A 193 -15.94 16.91 -7.30
CA THR A 193 -17.36 16.49 -7.34
C THR A 193 -18.18 17.24 -6.29
N ARG A 194 -17.56 17.51 -5.13
CA ARG A 194 -18.10 18.32 -4.03
C ARG A 194 -17.00 19.20 -3.44
N GLU A 195 -17.39 20.26 -2.74
CA GLU A 195 -16.48 20.89 -1.78
C GLU A 195 -16.34 19.97 -0.56
N VAL A 196 -15.13 19.94 0.00
CA VAL A 196 -14.71 19.06 1.09
C VAL A 196 -14.12 19.95 2.16
N ALA A 197 -14.57 19.80 3.41
CA ALA A 197 -14.07 20.60 4.52
C ALA A 197 -12.63 20.21 4.90
N ASP A 198 -11.87 21.15 5.46
CA ASP A 198 -10.45 20.97 5.78
C ASP A 198 -10.17 19.80 6.75
N ASN A 199 -11.17 19.37 7.53
CA ASN A 199 -11.09 18.24 8.44
C ASN A 199 -11.46 16.88 7.79
N GLU A 200 -11.99 16.85 6.58
CA GLU A 200 -12.36 15.60 5.89
C GLU A 200 -11.20 14.98 5.09
N LEU A 201 -10.06 15.65 4.90
CA LEU A 201 -8.92 15.15 4.14
C LEU A 201 -7.67 14.98 5.02
N SER A 202 -6.81 14.03 4.69
CA SER A 202 -5.41 14.08 5.16
C SER A 202 -4.69 15.24 4.47
N GLU A 203 -3.56 15.71 5.04
CA GLU A 203 -2.80 16.80 4.42
C GLU A 203 -2.37 16.47 2.98
N HIS A 204 -1.87 15.25 2.77
CA HIS A 204 -1.46 14.78 1.44
C HIS A 204 -2.65 14.82 0.45
N GLN A 205 -3.84 14.40 0.89
CA GLN A 205 -5.05 14.48 0.09
C GLN A 205 -5.50 15.93 -0.13
N ALA A 206 -5.34 16.83 0.85
CA ALA A 206 -5.69 18.24 0.74
C ALA A 206 -4.81 18.97 -0.26
N LEU A 207 -3.48 18.78 -0.21
CA LEU A 207 -2.51 19.29 -1.18
C LEU A 207 -2.90 18.91 -2.61
N VAL A 208 -3.19 17.64 -2.83
CA VAL A 208 -3.58 17.12 -4.14
C VAL A 208 -4.98 17.60 -4.57
N HIS A 209 -5.95 17.63 -3.66
CA HIS A 209 -7.30 18.13 -3.93
C HIS A 209 -7.32 19.63 -4.29
N MET A 210 -6.43 20.43 -3.68
CA MET A 210 -6.22 21.83 -4.05
C MET A 210 -5.81 22.01 -5.52
N LEU A 211 -5.05 21.07 -6.08
CA LEU A 211 -4.62 21.09 -7.49
C LEU A 211 -5.71 20.61 -8.47
N VAL A 212 -6.73 19.88 -8.01
CA VAL A 212 -7.87 19.45 -8.84
C VAL A 212 -8.81 20.62 -9.06
N ASN A 213 -8.96 21.10 -10.31
CA ASN A 213 -9.69 22.35 -10.62
C ASN A 213 -10.43 22.35 -11.97
N ASN A 214 -10.70 21.17 -12.57
CA ASN A 214 -11.32 21.02 -13.89
C ASN A 214 -10.56 21.72 -15.04
N ARG A 215 -9.25 21.97 -14.86
CA ARG A 215 -8.33 22.48 -15.88
C ARG A 215 -7.03 21.67 -15.91
N ASN A 216 -6.50 21.36 -14.73
CA ASN A 216 -5.31 20.54 -14.58
C ASN A 216 -5.62 19.08 -14.96
N SER A 217 -4.78 18.51 -15.82
CA SER A 217 -4.74 17.08 -16.08
C SER A 217 -4.10 16.30 -14.92
N LEU A 218 -4.27 14.97 -14.90
CA LEU A 218 -3.53 14.07 -13.99
C LEU A 218 -2.02 14.37 -14.01
N ARG A 219 -1.43 14.53 -15.18
CA ARG A 219 -0.01 14.93 -15.36
C ARG A 219 0.30 16.32 -14.82
N ASP A 220 -0.62 17.27 -14.95
CA ASP A 220 -0.42 18.60 -14.37
C ASP A 220 -0.45 18.55 -12.84
N ILE A 221 -1.34 17.73 -12.26
CA ILE A 221 -1.44 17.57 -10.81
C ILE A 221 -0.19 16.87 -10.27
N LEU A 222 0.27 15.79 -10.92
CA LEU A 222 1.56 15.17 -10.65
C LEU A 222 2.66 16.25 -10.66
N LEU A 223 2.85 16.97 -11.78
CA LEU A 223 3.90 17.98 -11.91
C LEU A 223 3.81 19.16 -10.92
N LEU A 224 2.61 19.53 -10.48
CA LEU A 224 2.36 20.62 -9.55
C LEU A 224 2.44 20.21 -8.08
N SER A 225 2.32 18.91 -7.79
CA SER A 225 2.32 18.38 -6.42
C SER A 225 3.63 18.62 -5.70
N ASP A 226 3.55 18.82 -4.40
CA ASP A 226 4.72 18.88 -3.53
C ASP A 226 5.05 17.51 -2.91
N LEU A 227 4.16 16.52 -3.05
CA LEU A 227 4.42 15.11 -2.74
C LEU A 227 5.15 14.43 -3.90
N ASP A 228 5.68 13.22 -3.68
CA ASP A 228 6.30 12.42 -4.76
C ASP A 228 5.25 11.90 -5.78
N TYR A 229 5.70 11.20 -6.82
CA TYR A 229 4.80 10.61 -7.82
C TYR A 229 3.83 9.60 -7.20
N PHE A 230 4.33 8.68 -6.39
CA PHE A 230 3.56 7.58 -5.80
C PHE A 230 2.50 8.08 -4.81
N GLU A 231 2.88 8.98 -3.93
CA GLU A 231 2.04 9.63 -2.91
C GLU A 231 0.96 10.48 -3.57
N THR A 232 1.32 11.25 -4.61
CA THR A 232 0.34 12.04 -5.40
C THR A 232 -0.65 11.13 -6.12
N TYR A 233 -0.16 10.06 -6.77
CA TYR A 233 -0.99 9.10 -7.50
C TYR A 233 -1.92 8.34 -6.56
N THR A 234 -1.41 7.95 -5.39
CA THR A 234 -2.13 7.31 -4.29
C THR A 234 -3.23 8.21 -3.74
N ALA A 235 -2.92 9.46 -3.43
CA ALA A 235 -3.91 10.44 -2.98
C ALA A 235 -5.00 10.66 -4.04
N LEU A 236 -4.64 10.81 -5.33
CA LEU A 236 -5.61 10.90 -6.42
C LEU A 236 -6.49 9.65 -6.55
N PHE A 237 -5.92 8.46 -6.42
CA PHE A 237 -6.66 7.21 -6.45
C PHE A 237 -7.68 7.12 -5.30
N GLN A 238 -7.26 7.48 -4.07
CA GLN A 238 -8.15 7.55 -2.91
C GLN A 238 -9.28 8.58 -3.12
N LEU A 239 -8.95 9.81 -3.54
CA LEU A 239 -9.91 10.88 -3.81
C LEU A 239 -10.95 10.51 -4.89
N LEU A 240 -10.55 9.75 -5.92
CA LEU A 240 -11.44 9.20 -6.95
C LEU A 240 -12.30 8.05 -6.43
N SER A 241 -11.71 7.12 -5.67
CA SER A 241 -12.42 5.96 -5.09
C SER A 241 -13.47 6.37 -4.05
N TRP A 242 -13.29 7.54 -3.43
CA TRP A 242 -14.25 8.16 -2.53
C TRP A 242 -15.18 9.19 -3.21
N GLU A 243 -15.20 9.25 -4.54
CA GLU A 243 -16.06 10.12 -5.37
C GLU A 243 -15.91 11.64 -5.13
N MET A 244 -14.93 12.08 -4.33
CA MET A 244 -14.67 13.50 -4.05
C MET A 244 -14.04 14.22 -5.25
N VAL A 245 -13.22 13.47 -5.99
CA VAL A 245 -12.73 13.85 -7.32
C VAL A 245 -13.42 12.97 -8.36
N GLY A 246 -13.63 13.50 -9.55
CA GLY A 246 -14.15 12.77 -10.70
C GLY A 246 -13.41 13.13 -11.98
N VAL A 247 -13.58 12.31 -13.00
CA VAL A 247 -13.05 12.60 -14.34
C VAL A 247 -13.88 13.71 -15.00
N GLY A 248 -13.20 14.68 -15.59
CA GLY A 248 -13.75 15.78 -16.38
C GLY A 248 -13.77 15.46 -17.88
N SER A 249 -13.72 16.51 -18.71
CA SER A 249 -13.67 16.33 -20.17
C SER A 249 -12.30 15.80 -20.60
N LEU A 250 -12.24 14.65 -21.29
CA LEU A 250 -10.98 14.10 -21.79
C LEU A 250 -10.38 15.00 -22.88
N GLU A 251 -9.14 15.45 -22.68
CA GLU A 251 -8.22 15.60 -23.81
C GLU A 251 -7.70 14.20 -24.20
N THR A 252 -8.18 13.68 -25.32
CA THR A 252 -7.66 12.45 -25.92
C THR A 252 -6.28 12.72 -26.52
N PRO A 253 -5.23 11.93 -26.17
CA PRO A 253 -3.96 11.95 -26.88
C PRO A 253 -4.17 11.83 -28.39
N ARG A 254 -3.35 12.52 -29.20
CA ARG A 254 -3.55 12.58 -30.66
C ARG A 254 -3.57 11.20 -31.32
N TYR A 255 -2.81 10.23 -30.80
CA TYR A 255 -2.76 8.85 -31.30
C TYR A 255 -4.06 8.04 -31.08
N LEU A 256 -4.99 8.50 -30.21
CA LEU A 256 -6.30 7.86 -29.99
C LEU A 256 -7.42 8.41 -30.88
N LYS A 257 -7.17 9.46 -31.66
CA LYS A 257 -8.16 10.01 -32.60
C LYS A 257 -8.20 9.20 -33.91
N LYS A 258 -8.93 8.07 -33.89
CA LYS A 258 -9.55 7.56 -35.12
C LYS A 258 -10.65 8.53 -35.55
N GLU A 259 -10.58 9.02 -36.79
CA GLU A 259 -11.61 9.89 -37.35
C GLU A 259 -12.96 9.14 -37.45
N PRO A 260 -14.05 9.67 -36.88
CA PRO A 260 -15.38 9.17 -37.16
C PRO A 260 -15.90 9.79 -38.47
N ALA A 261 -16.47 8.96 -39.35
CA ALA A 261 -17.16 9.42 -40.54
C ALA A 261 -18.39 10.29 -40.17
N PRO A 262 -18.79 11.26 -41.02
CA PRO A 262 -19.81 12.23 -40.64
C PRO A 262 -21.22 11.62 -40.63
N THR A 263 -21.83 11.50 -39.46
CA THR A 263 -23.27 11.20 -39.33
C THR A 263 -24.08 12.47 -39.04
N VAL A 264 -25.13 12.63 -39.84
CA VAL A 264 -26.01 13.81 -39.87
C VAL A 264 -26.92 13.83 -38.63
N ARG A 265 -27.07 14.99 -38.00
CA ARG A 265 -28.04 15.22 -36.91
C ARG A 265 -29.49 15.16 -37.42
N PRO A 266 -30.46 14.97 -36.53
CA PRO A 266 -31.36 16.11 -36.36
C PRO A 266 -31.48 16.60 -34.90
N SER A 267 -31.69 17.91 -34.78
CA SER A 267 -31.91 18.64 -33.54
C SER A 267 -33.35 18.52 -33.06
N VAL A 268 -33.55 18.44 -31.74
CA VAL A 268 -34.84 18.76 -31.09
C VAL A 268 -34.60 19.78 -29.99
N SER A 269 -35.35 20.88 -30.03
CA SER A 269 -35.28 22.00 -29.08
C SER A 269 -36.11 21.72 -27.81
N PRO A 270 -35.81 22.36 -26.67
CA PRO A 270 -36.46 22.07 -25.40
C PRO A 270 -37.85 22.72 -25.28
N ARG A 271 -38.72 22.13 -24.43
CA ARG A 271 -39.93 22.77 -23.88
C ARG A 271 -39.99 22.59 -22.35
N PRO A 272 -40.74 23.46 -21.63
CA PRO A 272 -40.39 23.84 -20.26
C PRO A 272 -41.06 23.00 -19.17
N ALA A 273 -40.56 23.18 -17.95
CA ALA A 273 -41.05 22.53 -16.73
C ALA A 273 -42.45 23.02 -16.29
N PRO A 274 -43.23 22.18 -15.58
CA PRO A 274 -44.24 22.59 -14.63
C PRO A 274 -43.66 22.65 -13.20
N SER A 275 -44.21 23.55 -12.38
CA SER A 275 -43.76 23.81 -11.01
C SER A 275 -44.56 23.04 -9.94
N LEU A 276 -43.92 22.83 -8.78
CA LEU A 276 -44.50 22.81 -7.43
C LEU A 276 -45.82 22.03 -7.20
N ALA A 277 -45.69 20.89 -6.52
CA ALA A 277 -46.73 20.37 -5.63
C ALA A 277 -46.10 19.91 -4.30
N ARG A 278 -46.71 20.33 -3.18
CA ARG A 278 -46.25 20.13 -1.80
C ARG A 278 -47.16 19.11 -1.12
N ALA A 279 -46.63 17.93 -0.78
CA ALA A 279 -47.25 16.94 0.11
C ALA A 279 -46.11 16.09 0.71
N ALA A 280 -45.81 16.20 2.01
CA ALA A 280 -46.51 15.58 3.15
C ALA A 280 -45.83 14.25 3.54
N ALA A 281 -45.17 14.23 4.69
CA ALA A 281 -44.57 13.04 5.28
C ALA A 281 -45.61 12.21 6.06
N PRO A 282 -45.56 10.88 5.95
CA PRO A 282 -46.08 9.93 6.95
C PRO A 282 -44.92 9.12 7.59
N PRO A 283 -45.16 8.35 8.69
CA PRO A 283 -44.29 8.46 9.86
C PRO A 283 -43.38 7.25 10.14
N ALA A 284 -42.49 7.45 11.12
CA ALA A 284 -41.64 6.41 11.67
C ALA A 284 -42.40 5.40 12.55
N ALA A 285 -42.13 4.10 12.35
CA ALA A 285 -42.32 3.06 13.37
C ALA A 285 -41.41 1.85 13.12
N LYS A 286 -40.28 1.84 13.84
CA LYS A 286 -39.75 0.76 14.70
C LYS A 286 -39.55 -0.66 14.16
N ALA A 287 -38.28 -1.06 14.17
CA ALA A 287 -37.81 -2.37 14.63
C ALA A 287 -36.41 -2.21 15.26
N GLU A 288 -36.35 -1.71 16.51
CA GLU A 288 -35.12 -1.65 17.30
C GLU A 288 -34.94 -2.98 18.05
N PRO A 289 -33.79 -3.67 17.96
CA PRO A 289 -33.43 -4.72 18.91
C PRO A 289 -33.02 -4.10 20.25
N GLU A 290 -33.39 -4.78 21.34
CA GLU A 290 -33.45 -4.26 22.70
C GLU A 290 -32.14 -3.65 23.22
N SER A 291 -32.24 -2.47 23.83
CA SER A 291 -31.12 -1.76 24.46
C SER A 291 -30.98 -2.11 25.94
N THR A 292 -29.90 -2.79 26.30
CA THR A 292 -29.31 -2.64 27.64
C THR A 292 -28.66 -1.25 27.73
N GLY A 293 -29.08 -0.43 28.70
CA GLY A 293 -28.76 0.99 28.72
C GLY A 293 -27.34 1.32 29.21
N GLU A 294 -26.53 1.88 28.31
CA GLU A 294 -25.40 2.78 28.60
C GLU A 294 -25.53 3.99 27.65
N GLU A 295 -25.18 5.21 28.08
CA GLU A 295 -25.37 6.42 27.27
C GLU A 295 -24.41 6.45 26.07
N ARG A 296 -24.95 6.21 24.86
CA ARG A 296 -24.21 6.33 23.59
C ARG A 296 -23.97 7.78 23.22
N LEU A 297 -22.74 8.25 23.36
CA LEU A 297 -22.33 9.55 22.82
C LEU A 297 -22.09 9.46 21.31
N PHE A 298 -22.92 10.13 20.50
CA PHE A 298 -22.61 10.32 19.09
C PHE A 298 -21.41 11.27 18.93
N LEU A 299 -20.38 10.84 18.19
CA LEU A 299 -19.16 11.61 17.95
C LEU A 299 -19.24 12.40 16.64
N ARG A 300 -19.39 11.68 15.52
CA ARG A 300 -19.53 12.25 14.17
C ARG A 300 -20.04 11.22 13.17
N ARG A 301 -20.52 11.69 12.02
CA ARG A 301 -20.60 10.92 10.78
C ARG A 301 -19.40 11.31 9.94
N ALA A 302 -18.64 10.32 9.49
CA ALA A 302 -17.41 10.49 8.71
C ALA A 302 -17.16 9.23 7.88
N ARG A 303 -16.04 9.13 7.18
CA ARG A 303 -15.66 7.92 6.42
C ARG A 303 -14.88 6.98 7.34
N GLY A 304 -14.78 5.72 6.93
CA GLY A 304 -13.96 4.71 7.60
C GLY A 304 -12.53 5.18 7.83
N ALA A 305 -11.89 5.72 6.79
CA ALA A 305 -10.54 6.28 6.82
C ALA A 305 -10.35 7.41 7.86
N ASP A 306 -11.43 8.12 8.24
CA ASP A 306 -11.36 9.19 9.23
C ASP A 306 -11.31 8.64 10.68
N LEU A 307 -11.31 7.31 10.86
CA LEU A 307 -11.14 6.62 12.15
C LEU A 307 -9.95 7.14 12.95
N PHE A 308 -8.79 7.37 12.30
CA PHE A 308 -7.58 7.86 12.97
C PHE A 308 -7.82 9.23 13.63
N GLN A 309 -8.52 10.14 12.95
CA GLN A 309 -8.90 11.43 13.51
C GLN A 309 -9.91 11.28 14.66
N VAL A 310 -10.86 10.34 14.55
CA VAL A 310 -11.84 10.06 15.60
C VAL A 310 -11.13 9.57 16.86
N LEU A 311 -10.22 8.61 16.74
CA LEU A 311 -9.39 8.10 17.83
C LEU A 311 -8.56 9.24 18.46
N SER A 312 -7.78 9.99 17.66
CA SER A 312 -6.97 11.10 18.19
C SER A 312 -7.82 12.18 18.89
N SER A 313 -8.99 12.51 18.35
CA SER A 313 -9.95 13.47 18.97
C SER A 313 -10.48 12.95 20.32
N LEU A 314 -10.78 11.66 20.40
CA LEU A 314 -11.36 10.99 21.55
C LEU A 314 -10.35 10.85 22.69
N LEU A 315 -9.09 10.49 22.38
CA LEU A 315 -8.00 10.38 23.34
C LEU A 315 -7.54 11.75 23.85
N LYS A 316 -7.50 12.79 23.00
CA LYS A 316 -7.30 14.19 23.41
C LYS A 316 -8.43 14.70 24.30
N GLY A 317 -9.65 14.22 24.10
CA GLY A 317 -10.81 14.49 24.95
C GLY A 317 -10.81 13.75 26.31
N GLY A 318 -9.73 13.04 26.66
CA GLY A 318 -9.58 12.32 27.92
C GLY A 318 -10.30 10.97 28.00
N LYS A 319 -11.02 10.54 26.95
CA LYS A 319 -11.86 9.33 26.93
C LYS A 319 -11.06 8.07 26.65
N ARG A 320 -9.99 7.84 27.42
CA ARG A 320 -8.97 6.81 27.16
C ARG A 320 -9.45 5.36 27.30
N SER A 321 -10.56 5.11 28.00
CA SER A 321 -11.14 3.77 28.17
C SER A 321 -12.63 3.77 27.84
N GLY A 322 -13.08 2.80 27.04
CA GLY A 322 -14.46 2.71 26.56
C GLY A 322 -14.57 1.96 25.23
N LYS A 323 -15.76 1.96 24.64
CA LYS A 323 -16.07 1.22 23.43
C LYS A 323 -16.54 2.16 22.33
N LEU A 324 -15.75 2.23 21.26
CA LEU A 324 -16.06 2.96 20.03
C LEU A 324 -16.88 2.05 19.10
N VAL A 325 -18.18 2.33 18.99
CA VAL A 325 -19.11 1.64 18.10
C VAL A 325 -19.17 2.39 16.77
N VAL A 326 -19.04 1.66 15.66
CA VAL A 326 -19.07 2.23 14.31
C VAL A 326 -20.09 1.51 13.44
N GLU A 327 -21.01 2.26 12.87
CA GLU A 327 -22.15 1.74 12.11
C GLU A 327 -22.10 2.26 10.66
N SER A 328 -21.95 1.35 9.71
CA SER A 328 -22.02 1.64 8.28
C SER A 328 -23.40 2.21 7.92
N GLN A 329 -23.44 3.18 7.00
CA GLN A 329 -24.71 3.73 6.50
C GLN A 329 -25.15 3.11 5.16
N LYS A 330 -24.24 2.43 4.44
CA LYS A 330 -24.56 1.72 3.19
C LYS A 330 -24.86 0.24 3.39
N SER A 331 -24.43 -0.35 4.50
CA SER A 331 -24.62 -1.76 4.84
C SER A 331 -25.08 -1.90 6.29
N SER A 332 -25.77 -3.00 6.63
CA SER A 332 -26.19 -3.31 8.01
C SER A 332 -25.04 -3.80 8.90
N VAL A 333 -23.80 -3.36 8.60
CA VAL A 333 -22.59 -3.81 9.28
C VAL A 333 -22.24 -2.85 10.39
N ARG A 334 -22.09 -3.40 11.58
CA ARG A 334 -21.58 -2.75 12.78
C ARG A 334 -20.22 -3.36 13.15
N SER A 335 -19.29 -2.48 13.51
CA SER A 335 -17.97 -2.80 14.07
C SER A 335 -17.81 -2.14 15.43
N GLU A 336 -17.06 -2.75 16.33
CA GLU A 336 -16.86 -2.28 17.70
C GLU A 336 -15.37 -2.38 18.06
N LEU A 337 -14.80 -1.29 18.56
CA LEU A 337 -13.40 -1.16 18.96
C LEU A 337 -13.35 -0.85 20.45
N MET A 338 -12.72 -1.70 21.26
CA MET A 338 -12.56 -1.46 22.71
C MET A 338 -11.21 -0.82 23.01
N LEU A 339 -11.26 0.31 23.69
CA LEU A 339 -10.12 1.10 24.13
C LEU A 339 -9.92 0.95 25.64
N HIS A 340 -8.66 0.85 26.06
CA HIS A 340 -8.24 0.88 27.46
C HIS A 340 -6.96 1.72 27.61
N GLU A 341 -7.00 2.76 28.43
CA GLU A 341 -5.86 3.68 28.70
C GLU A 341 -5.23 4.35 27.46
N GLY A 342 -5.95 4.37 26.34
CA GLY A 342 -5.47 4.88 25.05
C GLY A 342 -4.99 3.80 24.07
N ASN A 343 -5.12 2.53 24.43
CA ASN A 343 -4.74 1.39 23.60
C ASN A 343 -5.97 0.62 23.12
N LEU A 344 -5.91 0.11 21.89
CA LEU A 344 -6.91 -0.79 21.33
C LEU A 344 -6.66 -2.21 21.86
N VAL A 345 -7.62 -2.74 22.60
CA VAL A 345 -7.52 -4.06 23.28
C VAL A 345 -8.44 -5.12 22.67
N HIS A 346 -9.40 -4.72 21.85
CA HIS A 346 -10.20 -5.67 21.07
C HIS A 346 -10.89 -4.98 19.90
N ALA A 347 -11.16 -5.74 18.85
CA ALA A 347 -12.04 -5.32 17.77
C ALA A 347 -12.98 -6.47 17.40
N SER A 348 -14.26 -6.15 17.18
CA SER A 348 -15.25 -7.09 16.65
C SER A 348 -16.00 -6.46 15.49
N SER A 349 -16.51 -7.28 14.58
CA SER A 349 -17.41 -6.82 13.53
C SER A 349 -18.43 -7.90 13.22
N THR A 350 -19.65 -7.47 12.90
CA THR A 350 -20.72 -8.34 12.39
C THR A 350 -20.35 -9.05 11.08
N MET A 351 -19.33 -8.58 10.33
CA MET A 351 -18.78 -9.27 9.15
C MET A 351 -17.67 -10.29 9.47
N TYR A 352 -17.01 -10.14 10.62
CA TYR A 352 -15.89 -10.97 11.08
C TYR A 352 -16.19 -11.60 12.45
N SER A 353 -17.46 -11.96 12.69
CA SER A 353 -17.95 -12.42 13.99
C SER A 353 -17.65 -13.90 14.27
N HIS A 354 -16.53 -14.41 13.75
CA HIS A 354 -16.05 -15.75 14.10
C HIS A 354 -15.75 -15.77 15.60
N ARG A 355 -16.37 -16.70 16.34
CA ARG A 355 -16.08 -16.84 17.76
C ARG A 355 -14.65 -17.36 17.90
N PHE A 356 -13.93 -16.89 18.91
CA PHE A 356 -12.53 -17.26 19.15
C PHE A 356 -12.31 -18.79 19.13
N GLY A 357 -13.22 -19.55 19.73
CA GLY A 357 -13.20 -21.02 19.66
C GLY A 357 -13.39 -21.59 18.25
N ASP A 358 -14.38 -21.11 17.51
CA ASP A 358 -14.66 -21.56 16.13
C ASP A 358 -13.47 -21.27 15.20
N LEU A 359 -12.78 -20.15 15.41
CA LEU A 359 -11.56 -19.76 14.69
C LEU A 359 -10.42 -20.75 14.97
N LEU A 360 -10.17 -21.09 16.23
CA LEU A 360 -9.16 -22.09 16.61
C LEU A 360 -9.45 -23.48 16.04
N VAL A 361 -10.73 -23.87 15.93
CA VAL A 361 -11.13 -25.12 15.28
C VAL A 361 -10.91 -25.05 13.77
N LYS A 362 -11.28 -23.95 13.10
CA LYS A 362 -11.03 -23.79 11.65
C LYS A 362 -9.54 -23.72 11.30
N LYS A 363 -8.69 -23.11 12.15
CA LYS A 363 -7.22 -23.15 12.01
C LYS A 363 -6.61 -24.52 12.34
N GLY A 364 -7.41 -25.49 12.80
CA GLY A 364 -6.94 -26.82 13.19
C GLY A 364 -6.08 -26.85 14.46
N THR A 365 -6.05 -25.75 15.23
CA THR A 365 -5.25 -25.63 16.46
C THR A 365 -5.84 -26.44 17.60
N ILE A 366 -7.18 -26.56 17.66
CA ILE A 366 -7.90 -27.42 18.61
C ILE A 366 -8.99 -28.20 17.86
N SER A 367 -9.38 -29.36 18.39
CA SER A 367 -10.55 -30.09 17.88
C SER A 367 -11.86 -29.50 18.43
N SER A 368 -12.98 -29.74 17.75
CA SER A 368 -14.31 -29.36 18.25
C SER A 368 -14.65 -30.00 19.60
N GLU A 369 -14.11 -31.19 19.89
CA GLU A 369 -14.26 -31.88 21.17
C GLU A 369 -13.49 -31.15 22.29
N GLN A 370 -12.25 -30.72 22.02
CA GLN A 370 -11.45 -29.92 22.94
C GLN A 370 -12.08 -28.55 23.22
N LEU A 371 -12.63 -27.91 22.19
CA LEU A 371 -13.39 -26.66 22.36
C LEU A 371 -14.62 -26.86 23.27
N ASN A 372 -15.40 -27.92 23.06
CA ASN A 372 -16.57 -28.20 23.89
C ASN A 372 -16.19 -28.46 25.35
N ALA A 373 -15.14 -29.25 25.61
CA ALA A 373 -14.63 -29.49 26.97
C ALA A 373 -14.15 -28.20 27.66
N ALA A 374 -13.47 -27.31 26.92
CA ALA A 374 -13.05 -26.01 27.44
C ALA A 374 -14.25 -25.08 27.73
N LEU A 375 -15.30 -25.12 26.90
CA LEU A 375 -16.56 -24.37 27.13
C LEU A 375 -17.36 -24.92 28.32
N GLU A 376 -17.33 -26.23 28.57
CA GLU A 376 -17.91 -26.82 29.80
C GLU A 376 -17.13 -26.37 31.04
N THR A 377 -15.79 -26.47 30.98
CA THR A 377 -14.90 -25.94 32.04
C THR A 377 -15.17 -24.44 32.31
N GLN A 378 -15.48 -23.66 31.27
CA GLN A 378 -15.80 -22.23 31.40
C GLN A 378 -17.15 -21.99 32.10
N LYS A 379 -18.17 -22.83 31.86
CA LYS A 379 -19.46 -22.72 32.55
C LYS A 379 -19.34 -23.05 34.04
N GLU A 380 -18.44 -23.95 34.40
CA GLU A 380 -18.14 -24.31 35.79
C GLU A 380 -17.23 -23.28 36.48
N SER A 381 -16.33 -22.64 35.72
CA SER A 381 -15.34 -21.67 36.21
C SER A 381 -15.84 -20.22 36.06
N ALA A 382 -16.63 -19.76 37.04
CA ALA A 382 -17.12 -18.38 37.07
C ALA A 382 -15.99 -17.35 36.99
N GLY A 383 -15.89 -16.66 35.84
CA GLY A 383 -14.97 -15.54 35.62
C GLY A 383 -13.73 -15.83 34.76
N LYS A 384 -13.46 -17.09 34.37
CA LYS A 384 -12.33 -17.40 33.47
C LYS A 384 -12.67 -17.20 31.99
N HIS A 385 -11.69 -16.72 31.22
CA HIS A 385 -11.81 -16.62 29.77
C HIS A 385 -11.43 -17.94 29.07
N LEU A 386 -12.09 -18.22 27.94
CA LEU A 386 -11.85 -19.44 27.15
C LEU A 386 -10.37 -19.61 26.76
N GLY A 387 -9.68 -18.52 26.41
CA GLY A 387 -8.25 -18.55 26.08
C GLY A 387 -7.38 -18.98 27.27
N GLU A 388 -7.66 -18.49 28.48
CA GLU A 388 -6.93 -18.88 29.70
C GLU A 388 -7.09 -20.38 29.98
N ILE A 389 -8.33 -20.89 29.85
CA ILE A 389 -8.64 -22.31 30.04
C ILE A 389 -7.89 -23.18 29.01
N LEU A 390 -7.84 -22.76 27.74
CA LEU A 390 -7.11 -23.47 26.69
C LEU A 390 -5.58 -23.47 26.93
N VAL A 391 -5.03 -22.41 27.52
CA VAL A 391 -3.60 -22.34 27.91
C VAL A 391 -3.31 -23.18 29.16
N GLU A 392 -4.16 -23.12 30.19
CA GLU A 392 -4.06 -23.95 31.40
C GLU A 392 -4.14 -25.44 31.06
N GLN A 393 -5.02 -25.82 30.13
CA GLN A 393 -5.16 -27.18 29.60
C GLN A 393 -4.05 -27.56 28.61
N LYS A 394 -3.12 -26.64 28.29
CA LYS A 394 -2.01 -26.81 27.34
C LYS A 394 -2.45 -27.20 25.92
N LEU A 395 -3.66 -26.79 25.54
CA LEU A 395 -4.23 -27.01 24.20
C LEU A 395 -3.67 -25.98 23.20
N ILE A 396 -3.37 -24.77 23.66
CA ILE A 396 -2.69 -23.72 22.89
C ILE A 396 -1.53 -23.12 23.70
N PRO A 397 -0.42 -22.70 23.07
CA PRO A 397 0.62 -21.94 23.76
C PRO A 397 0.18 -20.48 23.94
N ALA A 398 0.66 -19.83 25.00
CA ALA A 398 0.19 -18.51 25.42
C ALA A 398 0.44 -17.39 24.39
N ASP A 399 1.45 -17.53 23.54
CA ASP A 399 1.79 -16.59 22.47
C ASP A 399 0.79 -16.62 21.29
N THR A 400 -0.05 -17.65 21.19
CA THR A 400 -1.04 -17.78 20.12
C THR A 400 -2.24 -16.86 20.33
N ILE A 401 -2.62 -16.57 21.59
CA ILE A 401 -3.75 -15.69 21.89
C ILE A 401 -3.49 -14.25 21.36
N PRO A 402 -2.36 -13.58 21.68
CA PRO A 402 -2.07 -12.26 21.11
C PRO A 402 -2.08 -12.25 19.59
N LYS A 403 -1.44 -13.24 18.93
CA LYS A 403 -1.38 -13.33 17.46
C LYS A 403 -2.76 -13.33 16.81
N ILE A 404 -3.68 -14.15 17.32
CA ILE A 404 -5.05 -14.22 16.81
C ILE A 404 -5.82 -12.91 17.04
N ILE A 405 -5.61 -12.25 18.19
CA ILE A 405 -6.31 -10.99 18.48
C ILE A 405 -5.73 -9.82 17.68
N TYR A 406 -4.42 -9.74 17.46
CA TYR A 406 -3.80 -8.79 16.52
C TYR A 406 -4.42 -8.95 15.12
N HIS A 407 -4.51 -10.19 14.63
CA HIS A 407 -5.09 -10.49 13.33
C HIS A 407 -6.59 -10.16 13.24
N GLN A 408 -7.35 -10.39 14.30
CA GLN A 408 -8.76 -9.98 14.38
C GLN A 408 -8.90 -8.45 14.38
N ILE A 409 -8.03 -7.75 15.09
CA ILE A 409 -7.96 -6.28 15.10
C ILE A 409 -7.64 -5.74 13.71
N GLU A 410 -6.63 -6.29 13.03
CA GLU A 410 -6.32 -6.02 11.63
C GLU A 410 -7.57 -6.18 10.74
N CYS A 411 -8.20 -7.37 10.73
CA CYS A 411 -9.38 -7.66 9.90
C CYS A 411 -10.49 -6.60 10.07
N VAL A 412 -10.81 -6.23 11.31
CA VAL A 412 -11.89 -5.27 11.61
C VAL A 412 -11.49 -3.84 11.24
N LEU A 413 -10.24 -3.44 11.50
CA LEU A 413 -9.73 -2.11 11.15
C LEU A 413 -9.68 -1.92 9.64
N TYR A 414 -9.08 -2.86 8.90
CA TYR A 414 -8.95 -2.78 7.45
C TYR A 414 -10.31 -2.78 6.74
N GLU A 415 -11.26 -3.59 7.21
CA GLU A 415 -12.65 -3.51 6.75
C GLU A 415 -13.27 -2.14 7.02
N LEU A 416 -13.17 -1.65 8.26
CA LEU A 416 -13.74 -0.37 8.66
C LEU A 416 -13.17 0.80 7.86
N LEU A 417 -11.84 0.89 7.70
CA LEU A 417 -11.17 1.97 6.98
C LEU A 417 -11.67 2.13 5.53
N SER A 418 -12.09 1.02 4.92
CA SER A 418 -12.64 1.00 3.55
C SER A 418 -14.08 1.51 3.43
N TRP A 419 -14.78 1.79 4.53
CA TRP A 419 -16.19 2.22 4.49
C TRP A 419 -16.33 3.67 3.99
N PRO A 420 -17.16 3.94 2.98
CA PRO A 420 -17.33 5.29 2.43
C PRO A 420 -18.21 6.20 3.31
N ASP A 421 -18.95 5.67 4.28
CA ASP A 421 -19.85 6.42 5.16
C ASP A 421 -20.17 5.63 6.43
N ALA A 422 -19.78 6.17 7.58
CA ALA A 422 -19.83 5.56 8.89
C ALA A 422 -20.29 6.56 9.97
N LYS A 423 -21.07 6.08 10.94
CA LYS A 423 -21.41 6.83 12.17
C LYS A 423 -20.61 6.30 13.34
N TYR A 424 -19.93 7.19 14.06
CA TYR A 424 -19.11 6.88 15.21
C TYR A 424 -19.83 7.26 16.51
N TYR A 425 -19.88 6.32 17.44
CA TYR A 425 -20.47 6.45 18.77
C TYR A 425 -19.49 5.96 19.83
N PHE A 426 -19.50 6.54 21.03
CA PHE A 426 -18.72 6.09 22.16
C PHE A 426 -19.61 5.70 23.34
N GLU A 427 -19.38 4.50 23.87
CA GLU A 427 -19.94 3.96 25.10
C GLU A 427 -18.83 3.97 26.17
N GLU A 428 -19.01 4.66 27.30
CA GLU A 428 -17.99 4.78 28.34
C GLU A 428 -18.08 3.59 29.31
N SER A 429 -17.16 2.63 29.21
CA SER A 429 -17.25 1.35 29.93
C SER A 429 -16.33 1.32 31.16
N ALA A 430 -16.92 1.21 32.36
CA ALA A 430 -16.19 1.22 33.63
C ALA A 430 -15.56 -0.13 34.06
N ARG A 431 -15.56 -1.16 33.20
CA ARG A 431 -15.03 -2.49 33.55
C ARG A 431 -13.56 -2.63 33.12
N PRO A 432 -12.61 -2.88 34.04
CA PRO A 432 -11.24 -3.19 33.66
C PRO A 432 -11.19 -4.56 32.98
N LEU A 433 -10.59 -4.63 31.80
CA LEU A 433 -10.22 -5.88 31.15
C LEU A 433 -8.88 -6.34 31.75
N GLN A 434 -8.78 -7.61 32.15
CA GLN A 434 -7.51 -8.15 32.65
C GLN A 434 -6.53 -8.28 31.48
N GLN A 435 -5.34 -7.68 31.62
CA GLN A 435 -4.45 -7.33 30.52
C GLN A 435 -3.40 -8.43 30.23
N GLN A 436 -3.19 -8.77 28.95
CA GLN A 436 -2.02 -9.54 28.48
C GLN A 436 -1.44 -9.07 27.12
N PHE A 437 -2.08 -8.14 26.40
CA PHE A 437 -1.62 -7.66 25.08
C PHE A 437 -2.15 -6.23 24.80
N VAL A 438 -1.49 -5.50 23.88
CA VAL A 438 -1.73 -4.06 23.64
C VAL A 438 -1.52 -3.73 22.16
N VAL A 439 -2.52 -3.17 21.47
CA VAL A 439 -2.30 -2.41 20.22
C VAL A 439 -2.34 -0.92 20.56
N PHE A 440 -1.28 -0.18 20.24
CA PHE A 440 -1.22 1.25 20.51
C PHE A 440 -2.22 2.01 19.64
N ALA A 441 -3.01 2.91 20.25
CA ALA A 441 -3.97 3.78 19.57
C ALA A 441 -3.77 5.29 19.86
N ASP A 442 -2.83 5.65 20.73
CA ASP A 442 -2.49 7.03 21.11
C ASP A 442 -1.48 7.67 20.13
N TYR A 443 -1.95 7.98 18.92
CA TYR A 443 -1.17 8.69 17.90
C TYR A 443 -1.45 10.19 17.90
N GLU A 444 -0.40 10.95 17.62
CA GLU A 444 -0.53 12.31 17.11
C GLU A 444 -0.52 12.28 15.58
N ILE A 445 -1.46 12.98 14.96
CA ILE A 445 -1.46 13.20 13.52
C ILE A 445 -0.61 14.44 13.28
N VAL A 446 0.56 14.25 12.66
CA VAL A 446 1.51 15.30 12.29
C VAL A 446 1.79 15.13 10.80
N ASP A 447 1.66 16.20 10.03
CA ASP A 447 1.84 16.24 8.58
C ASP A 447 1.07 15.14 7.83
N GLY A 448 -0.16 14.87 8.30
CA GLY A 448 -1.05 13.83 7.79
C GLY A 448 -0.62 12.38 8.07
N ARG A 449 0.53 12.15 8.72
CA ARG A 449 1.05 10.83 9.10
C ARG A 449 0.75 10.52 10.56
N LEU A 450 0.59 9.23 10.86
CA LEU A 450 0.44 8.74 12.23
C LEU A 450 1.81 8.67 12.91
N ILE A 451 2.06 9.54 13.90
CA ILE A 451 3.26 9.52 14.71
C ILE A 451 2.89 9.07 16.13
N HIS A 452 3.59 8.05 16.64
CA HIS A 452 3.47 7.65 18.04
C HIS A 452 4.00 8.75 18.94
N ARG A 453 3.29 9.05 20.04
CA ARG A 453 3.74 10.07 21.00
C ARG A 453 5.02 9.59 21.72
N GLU A 454 6.14 10.30 21.54
CA GLU A 454 7.46 9.91 22.07
C GLU A 454 7.45 9.63 23.59
N GLY A 455 8.18 8.58 24.03
CA GLY A 455 8.35 8.32 25.46
C GLY A 455 8.93 6.96 25.88
N SER A 456 8.98 5.96 25.00
CA SER A 456 9.56 4.64 25.30
C SER A 456 10.39 4.10 24.16
N ASP A 457 11.40 3.29 24.49
CA ASP A 457 12.10 2.41 23.56
C ASP A 457 11.12 1.59 22.71
N GLU A 458 11.60 1.15 21.54
CA GLU A 458 10.91 0.33 20.53
C GLU A 458 9.74 -0.47 21.11
N PRO A 459 8.47 -0.03 20.91
CA PRO A 459 7.34 -0.56 21.64
C PRO A 459 7.17 -2.05 21.34
N SER A 460 6.91 -2.85 22.37
CA SER A 460 6.86 -4.32 22.31
C SER A 460 5.62 -4.90 21.59
N GLY A 461 5.06 -4.16 20.63
CA GLY A 461 3.85 -4.50 19.88
C GLY A 461 3.87 -3.93 18.44
N ARG A 462 2.93 -4.39 17.61
CA ARG A 462 2.86 -4.06 16.18
C ARG A 462 2.14 -2.73 15.94
N ASP A 463 2.69 -1.90 15.04
CA ASP A 463 2.05 -0.67 14.55
C ASP A 463 0.95 -0.95 13.50
N VAL A 464 -0.13 -1.58 13.96
CA VAL A 464 -1.26 -1.96 13.09
C VAL A 464 -1.94 -0.75 12.44
N LEU A 465 -2.03 0.39 13.13
CA LEU A 465 -2.74 1.56 12.63
C LEU A 465 -1.88 2.36 11.64
N GLY A 466 -0.57 2.50 11.89
CA GLY A 466 0.39 3.07 10.94
C GLY A 466 0.54 2.22 9.68
N ASP A 467 0.59 0.89 9.80
CA ASP A 467 0.57 0.01 8.63
C ASP A 467 -0.76 0.10 7.86
N ALA A 468 -1.87 0.35 8.55
CA ALA A 468 -3.16 0.49 7.90
C ALA A 468 -3.36 1.79 7.14
N ASP A 469 -2.77 2.89 7.59
CA ASP A 469 -2.74 4.16 6.85
C ASP A 469 -1.88 4.04 5.57
N LYS A 470 -0.64 3.53 5.71
CA LYS A 470 0.29 3.28 4.58
C LYS A 470 -0.34 2.43 3.48
N ASN A 471 -1.04 1.36 3.86
CA ASN A 471 -1.60 0.38 2.92
C ASN A 471 -3.02 0.70 2.43
N LEU A 472 -3.67 1.75 2.94
CA LEU A 472 -5.08 2.05 2.73
C LEU A 472 -5.49 2.09 1.25
N ALA A 473 -4.65 2.69 0.39
CA ALA A 473 -4.97 2.86 -1.02
C ALA A 473 -5.01 1.53 -1.79
N ILE A 474 -4.11 0.61 -1.45
CA ILE A 474 -4.05 -0.75 -1.98
C ILE A 474 -5.29 -1.52 -1.53
N LEU A 475 -5.67 -1.40 -0.26
CA LEU A 475 -6.83 -2.09 0.30
C LEU A 475 -8.16 -1.62 -0.29
N LEU A 476 -8.33 -0.32 -0.51
CA LEU A 476 -9.49 0.24 -1.22
C LEU A 476 -9.60 -0.33 -2.64
N MET A 477 -8.47 -0.42 -3.35
CA MET A 477 -8.36 -0.99 -4.70
C MET A 477 -8.67 -2.50 -4.72
N ILE A 478 -8.10 -3.30 -3.80
CA ILE A 478 -8.42 -4.72 -3.71
C ILE A 478 -9.92 -4.91 -3.42
N LYS A 479 -10.50 -4.11 -2.51
CA LYS A 479 -11.93 -4.20 -2.19
C LYS A 479 -12.84 -3.78 -3.33
N GLU A 480 -12.44 -2.85 -4.19
CA GLU A 480 -13.20 -2.55 -5.41
C GLU A 480 -13.19 -3.73 -6.40
N LYS A 481 -12.08 -4.47 -6.46
CA LYS A 481 -11.91 -5.64 -7.33
C LYS A 481 -12.52 -6.92 -6.79
N MET A 482 -12.52 -7.10 -5.48
CA MET A 482 -13.08 -8.23 -4.76
C MET A 482 -14.10 -7.74 -3.71
N PRO A 483 -15.25 -7.15 -4.14
CA PRO A 483 -16.17 -6.45 -3.25
C PRO A 483 -17.04 -7.35 -2.38
N GLN A 484 -16.99 -8.67 -2.59
CA GLN A 484 -17.82 -9.65 -1.87
C GLN A 484 -16.97 -10.47 -0.88
N PRO A 485 -16.71 -9.98 0.34
CA PRO A 485 -15.93 -10.69 1.36
C PRO A 485 -16.46 -12.08 1.75
N LYS A 486 -17.74 -12.36 1.50
CA LYS A 486 -18.36 -13.67 1.74
C LYS A 486 -18.30 -14.63 0.54
N ALA A 487 -17.93 -14.15 -0.65
CA ALA A 487 -17.90 -14.99 -1.84
C ALA A 487 -16.83 -16.09 -1.71
N LEU A 488 -17.16 -17.27 -2.25
CA LEU A 488 -16.32 -18.46 -2.14
C LEU A 488 -15.19 -18.42 -3.15
N VAL A 489 -13.99 -18.82 -2.75
CA VAL A 489 -12.82 -18.80 -3.64
C VAL A 489 -12.45 -20.22 -4.05
N SER A 490 -12.45 -20.46 -5.36
CA SER A 490 -12.17 -21.75 -5.98
C SER A 490 -10.93 -21.68 -6.87
N ARG A 491 -10.12 -22.75 -6.91
CA ARG A 491 -8.99 -22.83 -7.85
C ARG A 491 -9.51 -23.12 -9.25
N THR A 492 -8.92 -22.47 -10.25
CA THR A 492 -9.14 -22.80 -11.66
C THR A 492 -8.30 -24.02 -12.07
N ALA A 493 -8.51 -24.49 -13.30
CA ALA A 493 -7.65 -25.48 -13.94
C ALA A 493 -6.43 -24.86 -14.66
N LYS A 494 -6.13 -23.58 -14.43
CA LYS A 494 -4.98 -22.89 -15.03
C LYS A 494 -3.73 -23.15 -14.19
N ASP A 495 -2.66 -23.63 -14.84
CA ASP A 495 -1.33 -23.72 -14.22
C ASP A 495 -0.68 -22.31 -14.09
N PRO A 496 0.16 -22.08 -13.08
CA PRO A 496 0.82 -20.79 -12.90
C PRO A 496 1.89 -20.53 -13.97
N ASP A 497 1.82 -19.35 -14.60
CA ASP A 497 2.74 -18.93 -15.68
C ASP A 497 4.21 -18.75 -15.21
N SER A 498 4.42 -18.67 -13.89
CA SER A 498 5.72 -18.59 -13.21
C SER A 498 5.66 -19.33 -11.86
N ALA A 499 6.80 -19.51 -11.20
CA ALA A 499 6.80 -19.90 -9.79
C ALA A 499 5.99 -18.90 -8.95
N LEU A 500 5.25 -19.40 -7.96
CA LEU A 500 4.50 -18.58 -7.00
C LEU A 500 5.46 -18.06 -5.90
N SER A 501 5.12 -16.94 -5.28
CA SER A 501 5.82 -16.49 -4.07
C SER A 501 5.42 -17.32 -2.84
N SER A 502 6.21 -17.25 -1.77
CA SER A 502 5.90 -17.90 -0.49
C SER A 502 4.50 -17.55 0.04
N GLU A 503 4.09 -16.30 -0.14
CA GLU A 503 2.80 -15.77 0.32
C GLU A 503 1.67 -16.30 -0.55
N GLN A 504 1.87 -16.35 -1.87
CA GLN A 504 0.92 -16.88 -2.84
C GLN A 504 0.71 -18.39 -2.65
N GLU A 505 1.77 -19.16 -2.40
CA GLU A 505 1.66 -20.59 -2.09
C GLU A 505 0.84 -20.82 -0.82
N GLN A 506 1.13 -20.09 0.26
CA GLN A 506 0.37 -20.19 1.52
C GLN A 506 -1.11 -19.86 1.32
N VAL A 507 -1.44 -18.74 0.67
CA VAL A 507 -2.84 -18.39 0.37
C VAL A 507 -3.52 -19.46 -0.49
N MET A 508 -2.83 -20.00 -1.50
CA MET A 508 -3.37 -21.06 -2.34
C MET A 508 -3.71 -22.33 -1.56
N THR A 509 -3.01 -22.67 -0.47
CA THR A 509 -3.39 -23.81 0.39
C THR A 509 -4.81 -23.68 0.97
N LEU A 510 -5.24 -22.44 1.26
CA LEU A 510 -6.56 -22.13 1.82
C LEU A 510 -7.65 -22.02 0.75
N VAL A 511 -7.29 -21.86 -0.52
CA VAL A 511 -8.26 -21.84 -1.63
C VAL A 511 -8.72 -23.26 -1.96
N ASN A 512 -9.92 -23.61 -1.50
CA ASN A 512 -10.50 -24.96 -1.58
C ASN A 512 -11.94 -25.00 -2.13
N GLY A 513 -12.52 -23.86 -2.53
CA GLY A 513 -13.92 -23.75 -2.99
C GLY A 513 -14.97 -23.71 -1.87
N GLN A 514 -14.57 -23.84 -0.60
CA GLN A 514 -15.46 -23.79 0.58
C GLN A 514 -15.18 -22.59 1.48
N ASN A 515 -13.94 -22.09 1.47
CA ASN A 515 -13.55 -20.90 2.21
C ASN A 515 -13.96 -19.64 1.42
N SER A 516 -14.61 -18.70 2.11
CA SER A 516 -14.83 -17.35 1.60
C SER A 516 -13.54 -16.52 1.62
N ILE A 517 -13.54 -15.36 0.96
CA ILE A 517 -12.47 -14.37 1.10
C ILE A 517 -12.19 -14.05 2.58
N ASN A 518 -13.23 -13.84 3.39
CA ASN A 518 -13.09 -13.61 4.83
C ASN A 518 -12.53 -14.82 5.58
N ASP A 519 -12.88 -16.05 5.19
CA ASP A 519 -12.27 -17.24 5.79
C ASP A 519 -10.78 -17.30 5.47
N ILE A 520 -10.38 -17.09 4.21
CA ILE A 520 -8.96 -17.08 3.81
C ILE A 520 -8.19 -16.00 4.57
N LEU A 521 -8.75 -14.78 4.64
CA LEU A 521 -8.16 -13.67 5.39
C LEU A 521 -7.93 -14.04 6.86
N VAL A 522 -8.92 -14.63 7.54
CA VAL A 522 -8.84 -14.99 8.97
C VAL A 522 -8.00 -16.25 9.24
N LEU A 523 -7.97 -17.22 8.32
CA LEU A 523 -7.28 -18.50 8.50
C LEU A 523 -5.80 -18.46 8.11
N SER A 524 -5.39 -17.50 7.29
CA SER A 524 -3.98 -17.25 6.96
C SER A 524 -3.11 -17.04 8.20
N ASP A 525 -1.85 -17.46 8.11
CA ASP A 525 -0.80 -17.16 9.10
C ASP A 525 0.06 -15.95 8.69
N LEU A 526 -0.14 -15.44 7.46
CA LEU A 526 0.30 -14.10 7.06
C LEU A 526 -0.61 -13.04 7.68
N ASP A 527 -0.11 -11.81 7.77
CA ASP A 527 -0.94 -10.67 8.15
C ASP A 527 -2.04 -10.38 7.13
N TYR A 528 -3.02 -9.56 7.53
CA TYR A 528 -4.18 -9.28 6.67
C TYR A 528 -3.78 -8.67 5.33
N PHE A 529 -2.82 -7.76 5.31
CA PHE A 529 -2.43 -7.02 4.12
C PHE A 529 -1.70 -7.92 3.11
N ALA A 530 -0.72 -8.70 3.57
CA ALA A 530 -0.01 -9.69 2.77
C ALA A 530 -0.96 -10.78 2.27
N THR A 531 -1.86 -11.29 3.12
CA THR A 531 -2.88 -12.28 2.73
C THR A 531 -3.77 -11.73 1.62
N TYR A 532 -4.32 -10.52 1.79
CA TYR A 532 -5.27 -9.96 0.82
C TYR A 532 -4.58 -9.60 -0.50
N THR A 533 -3.34 -9.11 -0.43
CA THR A 533 -2.52 -8.79 -1.61
C THR A 533 -2.13 -10.05 -2.37
N ALA A 534 -1.67 -11.10 -1.70
CA ALA A 534 -1.35 -12.38 -2.34
C ALA A 534 -2.59 -13.04 -2.95
N LEU A 535 -3.74 -13.01 -2.25
CA LEU A 535 -5.03 -13.47 -2.78
C LEU A 535 -5.44 -12.69 -4.03
N PHE A 536 -5.29 -11.37 -4.00
CA PHE A 536 -5.57 -10.50 -5.15
C PHE A 536 -4.64 -10.75 -6.34
N GLN A 537 -3.36 -11.06 -6.09
CA GLN A 537 -2.39 -11.40 -7.14
C GLN A 537 -2.77 -12.70 -7.85
N VAL A 538 -3.09 -13.78 -7.11
CA VAL A 538 -3.51 -15.05 -7.73
C VAL A 538 -4.89 -14.96 -8.39
N PHE A 539 -5.76 -14.05 -7.95
CA PHE A 539 -6.99 -13.70 -8.67
C PHE A 539 -6.68 -12.98 -10.00
N SER A 540 -5.77 -12.00 -9.97
CA SER A 540 -5.40 -11.20 -11.14
C SER A 540 -4.68 -12.00 -12.24
N THR A 541 -3.95 -13.06 -11.88
CA THR A 541 -3.35 -14.00 -12.85
C THR A 541 -4.33 -15.05 -13.38
N GLY A 542 -5.58 -15.08 -12.87
CA GLY A 542 -6.61 -16.02 -13.25
C GLY A 542 -6.41 -17.43 -12.70
N LEU A 543 -5.65 -17.59 -11.61
CA LEU A 543 -5.47 -18.89 -10.95
C LEU A 543 -6.65 -19.26 -10.04
N ILE A 544 -7.39 -18.27 -9.56
CA ILE A 544 -8.58 -18.46 -8.73
C ILE A 544 -9.79 -17.71 -9.31
N GLU A 545 -10.97 -18.27 -9.06
CA GLU A 545 -12.27 -17.69 -9.40
C GLU A 545 -13.10 -17.47 -8.13
N ILE A 546 -13.84 -16.38 -8.13
CA ILE A 546 -14.73 -15.97 -7.04
C ILE A 546 -16.17 -16.33 -7.43
N GLN A 547 -16.80 -17.20 -6.64
CA GLN A 547 -18.19 -17.61 -6.85
C GLN A 547 -19.11 -16.86 -5.87
N GLU A 548 -20.06 -16.11 -6.42
CA GLU A 548 -21.09 -15.44 -5.63
C GLU A 548 -21.98 -16.47 -4.93
N LEU A 549 -22.13 -16.33 -3.61
CA LEU A 549 -23.21 -17.00 -2.89
C LEU A 549 -24.54 -16.39 -3.35
N ARG A 550 -25.35 -17.18 -4.05
CA ARG A 550 -26.75 -16.82 -4.27
C ARG A 550 -27.46 -16.89 -2.93
N ASP A 551 -28.08 -15.79 -2.51
CA ASP A 551 -28.99 -15.79 -1.37
C ASP A 551 -30.26 -16.59 -1.74
N ASP A 552 -30.25 -17.89 -1.45
CA ASP A 552 -31.36 -18.84 -1.67
C ASP A 552 -32.57 -18.60 -0.72
N THR A 553 -32.94 -17.33 -0.52
CA THR A 553 -34.12 -16.91 0.27
C THR A 553 -35.23 -16.27 -0.57
N ALA A 554 -35.03 -16.10 -1.88
CA ALA A 554 -36.02 -15.54 -2.81
C ALA A 554 -36.14 -16.36 -4.11
N GLY A 555 -36.79 -17.54 -4.05
CA GLY A 555 -36.90 -18.40 -5.25
C GLY A 555 -37.80 -19.64 -5.18
N ALA A 556 -38.67 -19.76 -4.17
CA ALA A 556 -39.54 -20.94 -4.01
C ALA A 556 -40.96 -20.75 -4.59
N GLN A 557 -41.09 -20.33 -5.86
CA GLN A 557 -42.34 -20.44 -6.62
C GLN A 557 -42.15 -20.22 -8.15
N GLU A 558 -42.62 -21.20 -8.94
CA GLU A 558 -42.83 -21.18 -10.42
C GLU A 558 -41.59 -20.94 -11.32
N SER A 559 -41.40 -21.56 -12.51
CA SER A 559 -42.09 -22.61 -13.29
C SER A 559 -41.04 -23.21 -14.28
N VAL A 560 -40.90 -24.53 -14.47
CA VAL A 560 -41.66 -25.48 -15.32
C VAL A 560 -41.54 -25.22 -16.85
N VAL A 561 -40.95 -26.19 -17.58
CA VAL A 561 -40.71 -26.30 -19.06
C VAL A 561 -39.56 -25.39 -19.58
N ALA A 562 -38.58 -25.82 -20.41
CA ALA A 562 -38.58 -26.88 -21.42
C ALA A 562 -37.33 -27.79 -21.44
N ARG A 563 -37.54 -29.11 -21.59
CA ARG A 563 -36.51 -30.06 -22.04
C ARG A 563 -36.54 -30.14 -23.57
N LYS A 564 -35.36 -30.20 -24.22
CA LYS A 564 -35.23 -30.74 -25.59
C LYS A 564 -35.01 -32.27 -25.53
N PRO A 565 -35.45 -33.02 -26.55
CA PRO A 565 -35.60 -34.48 -26.44
C PRO A 565 -34.30 -35.25 -26.67
N ILE A 566 -34.15 -36.35 -25.93
CA ILE A 566 -33.19 -37.42 -26.23
C ILE A 566 -33.93 -38.48 -27.05
N ALA A 567 -33.38 -38.85 -28.22
CA ALA A 567 -33.85 -39.98 -29.00
C ALA A 567 -33.19 -41.28 -28.52
N SER A 568 -33.94 -42.38 -28.59
CA SER A 568 -33.66 -43.67 -27.96
C SER A 568 -32.84 -44.65 -28.79
N THR A 569 -32.07 -45.52 -28.12
CA THR A 569 -32.12 -46.97 -28.35
C THR A 569 -31.90 -47.73 -27.02
N ARG A 570 -32.35 -49.00 -26.96
CA ARG A 570 -32.61 -49.79 -25.74
C ARG A 570 -31.77 -51.12 -25.75
N PRO A 571 -32.00 -52.16 -24.93
CA PRO A 571 -31.05 -52.59 -23.87
C PRO A 571 -30.58 -54.06 -23.96
N GLU A 572 -29.70 -54.48 -23.04
CA GLU A 572 -29.58 -55.83 -22.40
C GLU A 572 -28.49 -55.69 -21.30
N SER A 573 -28.67 -56.01 -20.00
CA SER A 573 -28.91 -57.29 -19.30
C SER A 573 -27.68 -58.23 -19.41
N ILE A 574 -26.99 -58.77 -18.37
CA ILE A 574 -27.39 -59.30 -17.04
C ILE A 574 -26.19 -59.34 -16.04
N SER A 575 -26.49 -59.39 -14.73
CA SER A 575 -25.75 -59.83 -13.51
C SER A 575 -24.25 -60.21 -13.51
N GLU A 576 -23.50 -59.88 -12.44
CA GLU A 576 -23.27 -60.79 -11.28
C GLU A 576 -22.63 -60.11 -10.03
N VAL A 577 -22.47 -60.85 -8.92
CA VAL A 577 -22.21 -60.36 -7.54
C VAL A 577 -21.06 -61.14 -6.87
N VAL A 578 -20.52 -60.61 -5.75
CA VAL A 578 -19.78 -61.30 -4.64
C VAL A 578 -18.24 -61.07 -4.53
N LYS A 579 -17.87 -60.05 -3.73
CA LYS A 579 -17.02 -60.07 -2.48
C LYS A 579 -15.56 -60.66 -2.44
N PRO A 580 -14.73 -60.34 -1.39
CA PRO A 580 -13.30 -60.02 -1.60
C PRO A 580 -12.25 -60.72 -0.68
N LYS A 581 -10.97 -60.30 -0.83
CA LYS A 581 -9.75 -60.53 0.03
C LYS A 581 -9.12 -61.95 -0.09
N PRO A 582 -7.81 -62.15 0.22
CA PRO A 582 -7.02 -61.61 1.34
C PRO A 582 -5.71 -60.86 0.95
N ALA A 583 -4.76 -60.70 1.88
CA ALA A 583 -3.64 -59.75 1.81
C ALA A 583 -2.24 -60.35 2.10
N SER A 584 -1.19 -59.68 1.58
CA SER A 584 0.23 -59.74 2.01
C SER A 584 0.97 -61.09 1.79
N PRO A 585 2.33 -61.18 1.71
CA PRO A 585 3.32 -60.49 2.56
C PRO A 585 4.52 -59.82 1.84
N SER A 586 5.26 -59.00 2.61
CA SER A 586 6.60 -58.49 2.27
C SER A 586 7.70 -59.50 2.66
N PRO A 587 8.90 -59.47 2.03
CA PRO A 587 10.11 -60.09 2.57
C PRO A 587 11.05 -59.08 3.26
N VAL A 588 11.88 -59.58 4.16
CA VAL A 588 12.80 -58.83 5.04
C VAL A 588 14.25 -59.24 4.79
N SER A 589 15.20 -58.30 4.90
CA SER A 589 16.60 -58.61 5.24
C SER A 589 17.28 -57.43 5.94
N ALA A 590 18.04 -57.72 7.00
CA ALA A 590 18.79 -56.76 7.84
C ALA A 590 20.25 -57.24 8.05
N PRO A 591 21.01 -56.75 9.05
CA PRO A 591 21.84 -55.53 9.04
C PRO A 591 23.36 -55.87 9.11
N PRO A 592 24.27 -54.88 9.16
CA PRO A 592 24.70 -54.25 10.43
C PRO A 592 24.89 -52.72 10.26
N ALA A 593 25.41 -51.89 11.19
CA ALA A 593 26.06 -52.09 12.50
C ALA A 593 25.66 -50.99 13.51
N ALA A 594 26.47 -50.70 14.55
CA ALA A 594 26.25 -49.65 15.56
C ALA A 594 27.51 -48.76 15.78
N PRO A 595 27.40 -47.61 16.49
CA PRO A 595 28.37 -46.51 16.42
C PRO A 595 29.45 -46.50 17.52
N PRO A 596 30.53 -45.70 17.37
CA PRO A 596 31.43 -45.33 18.47
C PRO A 596 30.91 -44.11 19.25
N SER A 597 31.25 -44.07 20.54
CA SER A 597 30.73 -43.16 21.56
C SER A 597 31.48 -41.83 21.70
N ARG A 598 30.80 -40.83 22.29
CA ARG A 598 31.34 -39.55 22.78
C ARG A 598 32.65 -39.68 23.59
N PRO A 599 33.53 -38.67 23.53
CA PRO A 599 34.11 -38.05 24.71
C PRO A 599 33.22 -36.90 25.21
N ALA A 600 33.11 -36.73 26.53
CA ALA A 600 32.43 -35.60 27.13
C ALA A 600 33.36 -34.39 27.23
N VAL A 601 32.89 -33.19 26.88
CA VAL A 601 33.52 -31.92 27.26
C VAL A 601 32.47 -30.99 27.87
N THR A 602 32.86 -30.48 29.04
CA THR A 602 32.16 -29.55 29.93
C THR A 602 31.70 -28.26 29.27
N ALA A 603 30.56 -27.74 29.71
CA ALA A 603 30.22 -26.33 29.53
C ALA A 603 31.08 -25.42 30.42
N SER A 604 31.72 -24.39 29.85
CA SER A 604 31.93 -23.07 30.49
C SER A 604 32.65 -22.10 29.53
N ALA A 605 32.27 -20.82 29.58
CA ALA A 605 33.02 -19.61 29.20
C ALA A 605 33.82 -19.57 27.87
N ASN A 606 33.29 -18.82 26.88
CA ASN A 606 33.98 -17.69 26.24
C ASN A 606 33.09 -17.00 25.18
N ALA A 607 32.30 -16.00 25.60
CA ALA A 607 31.58 -15.10 24.69
C ALA A 607 32.26 -13.72 24.53
N SER A 608 33.32 -13.44 25.30
CA SER A 608 33.86 -12.08 25.49
C SER A 608 34.94 -11.66 24.49
N GLN A 609 35.56 -12.59 23.76
CA GLN A 609 36.72 -12.30 22.90
C GLN A 609 36.42 -11.41 21.66
N PRO A 610 35.27 -11.51 20.96
CA PRO A 610 34.96 -10.61 19.85
C PRO A 610 34.82 -9.15 20.29
N TYR A 611 34.23 -8.93 21.48
CA TYR A 611 33.99 -7.60 22.03
C TYR A 611 35.29 -6.91 22.48
N GLU A 612 36.26 -7.62 23.06
CA GLU A 612 37.56 -7.03 23.42
C GLU A 612 38.37 -6.59 22.18
N GLN A 613 38.27 -7.30 21.06
CA GLN A 613 38.91 -6.90 19.81
C GLN A 613 38.25 -5.64 19.21
N LEU A 614 36.92 -5.60 19.14
CA LEU A 614 36.17 -4.41 18.69
C LEU A 614 36.46 -3.18 19.56
N ARG A 615 36.50 -3.35 20.89
CA ARG A 615 36.78 -2.26 21.85
C ARG A 615 38.20 -1.68 21.70
N LYS A 616 39.19 -2.50 21.33
CA LYS A 616 40.55 -2.03 21.02
C LYS A 616 40.61 -1.19 19.74
N ILE A 617 39.98 -1.68 18.67
CA ILE A 617 39.99 -1.02 17.35
C ILE A 617 39.30 0.36 17.45
N LEU A 618 38.09 0.40 18.01
CA LEU A 618 37.35 1.66 18.20
C LEU A 618 38.07 2.63 19.14
N GLY A 619 38.72 2.14 20.20
CA GLY A 619 39.43 2.99 21.16
C GLY A 619 40.63 3.72 20.55
N GLU A 620 41.47 3.03 19.75
CA GLU A 620 42.68 3.62 19.18
C GLU A 620 42.38 4.64 18.07
N ASP A 621 41.39 4.40 17.22
CA ASP A 621 41.07 5.32 16.13
C ASP A 621 40.33 6.59 16.59
N ILE A 622 39.51 6.50 17.65
CA ILE A 622 38.90 7.70 18.27
C ILE A 622 39.97 8.55 18.99
N LEU A 623 40.96 7.92 19.63
CA LEU A 623 42.13 8.62 20.20
C LEU A 623 42.99 9.31 19.12
N ARG A 624 43.17 8.69 17.95
CA ARG A 624 43.79 9.36 16.78
C ARG A 624 42.98 10.56 16.33
N ALA A 625 41.65 10.45 16.19
CA ALA A 625 40.81 11.57 15.80
C ALA A 625 40.95 12.76 16.78
N LEU A 626 40.90 12.51 18.09
CA LEU A 626 41.04 13.56 19.12
C LEU A 626 42.40 14.28 19.11
N THR A 627 43.47 13.62 18.66
CA THR A 627 44.80 14.27 18.54
C THR A 627 44.95 15.12 17.29
N GLN A 628 44.07 14.97 16.28
CA GLN A 628 44.08 15.78 15.06
C GLN A 628 43.23 17.06 15.15
N PHE A 629 42.33 17.16 16.14
CA PHE A 629 41.47 18.34 16.34
C PHE A 629 41.88 19.16 17.59
N PRO A 630 42.58 20.30 17.43
CA PRO A 630 42.95 21.14 18.56
C PRO A 630 41.72 21.77 19.25
N ALA A 631 41.74 21.79 20.58
CA ALA A 631 40.59 22.04 21.46
C ALA A 631 39.85 23.38 21.26
N HIS A 632 40.41 24.32 20.49
CA HIS A 632 39.90 25.68 20.33
C HIS A 632 38.93 25.86 19.15
N GLN A 633 38.79 24.87 18.25
CA GLN A 633 37.98 25.04 17.03
C GLN A 633 36.56 24.44 17.12
N THR A 634 36.37 23.28 17.79
CA THR A 634 35.07 22.58 17.82
C THR A 634 34.78 21.90 19.18
N PRO A 635 34.42 22.66 20.23
CA PRO A 635 34.16 22.09 21.56
C PRO A 635 32.99 21.09 21.58
N ALA A 636 31.97 21.26 20.73
CA ALA A 636 30.86 20.32 20.61
C ALA A 636 31.29 18.95 20.03
N LEU A 637 32.13 18.96 18.99
CA LEU A 637 32.65 17.75 18.35
C LEU A 637 33.52 16.94 19.33
N ARG A 638 34.38 17.64 20.08
CA ARG A 638 35.20 17.02 21.13
C ARG A 638 34.33 16.38 22.22
N LYS A 639 33.28 17.05 22.66
CA LYS A 639 32.37 16.53 23.70
C LYS A 639 31.59 15.28 23.22
N ALA A 640 31.24 15.22 21.94
CA ALA A 640 30.64 14.03 21.32
C ALA A 640 31.63 12.86 21.22
N LEU A 641 32.90 13.13 20.86
CA LEU A 641 33.95 12.11 20.83
C LEU A 641 34.31 11.59 22.23
N GLU A 642 34.35 12.45 23.24
CA GLU A 642 34.57 12.06 24.64
C GLU A 642 33.40 11.21 25.18
N ALA A 643 32.15 11.54 24.84
CA ALA A 643 30.98 10.71 25.15
C ALA A 643 30.99 9.34 24.45
N LEU A 644 31.45 9.26 23.20
CA LEU A 644 31.61 7.98 22.49
C LEU A 644 32.68 7.09 23.15
N ILE A 645 33.73 7.66 23.73
CA ILE A 645 34.72 6.91 24.53
C ILE A 645 34.09 6.37 25.82
N GLU A 646 33.26 7.16 26.52
CA GLU A 646 32.54 6.68 27.70
C GLU A 646 31.59 5.52 27.36
N ILE A 647 30.83 5.62 26.26
CA ILE A 647 29.94 4.54 25.77
C ILE A 647 30.74 3.28 25.41
N ALA A 648 31.87 3.44 24.71
CA ALA A 648 32.80 2.35 24.40
C ALA A 648 33.56 1.82 25.65
N HIS A 649 33.38 2.44 26.82
CA HIS A 649 33.92 1.97 28.09
C HIS A 649 32.86 1.39 29.04
N SER A 650 31.59 1.80 28.91
CA SER A 650 30.46 1.37 29.74
C SER A 650 29.72 0.15 29.21
N SER A 651 29.89 -0.22 27.93
CA SER A 651 29.29 -1.43 27.36
C SER A 651 29.81 -2.70 28.06
N ARG A 652 28.91 -3.42 28.72
CA ARG A 652 29.15 -4.68 29.46
C ARG A 652 28.06 -5.69 29.13
#